data_AF-A0A9W6EWY7-F1
#
_entry.id   AF-A0A9W6EWY7-F1
#
_cell.length_a   1.000
_cell.length_b   1.000
_cell.length_c   1.000
_cell.angle_alpha   90.00
_cell.angle_beta   90.00
_cell.angle_gamma   90.00
#
_symmetry.space_group_name_H-M   'P 1'
#
loop_
_entity.id
_entity.type
_entity.pdbx_description
1 polymer ?
#
loop_
_entity_poly.entity_id
_entity_poly.type
_entity_poly.pdbx_seq_one_letter_code
_entity_poly.pdbx_strand_id
1 'polypeptide(L)'
;MDGNGIGTSVTDILAGTAALSVKDAGPKDASATVNAVTMRDRSYGGMEDEADADAAERELRRVASPNFRQNRHPFLIGVAGGTASGKTTVCDRIMQRLHDQCVVMLSQDSFYRTLTADEMILAKANNYNFDHPDALDRQELLNCVQRLKEGRSVDIPIYDFATHSRSTETRRVDPADVVIVEGILVLAMEEIRGQLNMKIYVDTDDDVRLARRIQRDVASRGRDVGSVIEQYTRFVKPAFDTFIGPSRRYADIIVPWQSSENIVAIDLITEHIRLKLRQHDLIRIYRNLEVMPSNFQMRGMHTILRDRETSNSDFVFYADRINRLLVEAGLGHLPFQEKIVTTPTGHRYVGVEFARGLCGVSVIRSGEAMEAALRECCQGIKIGKILVHRHGKSEDIIYEKLPADIARRYVLLLDPVLGTGNTACKAIQVLLDKGVQENKILFLCIIAAPPGIHRVCQTYPGVKVITSEIDSAIDENWSVVPGVGEFAPETEPGTSEKPQLPAAGPSQNGTGEASTSGTSGGSVSSSTSTARRASASSLGSVEDDGFSWTEFFNSDLPKKLGGLLALLLLSRVGVYIRLPGVDVDAFADSLTNSGLLGYIDTLSGGSISKVGLFSLGIIPYINASIVLQLFSAAFPSLKKLQRDEGAAGRAKFQYYQKLLAFAFAIVQAVGQLFYIRPFVDDFTPGWLAGSSCALVAGAMALVYIADTISELKLGNGTSVLIFANIASALPASIGQLVAQNGNENPANVAFFFAAFAATTLGIIYVQEAERRIPVNYSNRYSSGNLARQSYLPFKVNATGVMPLIFASSLLALPAALARYTDSAALDEFSRTVGPGGSLYVPFNVALIVFFNYYYTFLQLEPKDLAEQLKKSGAAIPAIRPGRQTAEYVTRTLTRMSMLGSVFLGALSAAPAMVEAVTHLTAFRGFAGTSVLIMVGVATDTARRIRAEQAMAKYQDVDKLYDNLKL
;
A
#
# COMPACT_ATOMS: atom_id res chain seq x y z
N MET A 1 57.87 41.90 19.72
CA MET A 1 58.35 42.29 18.38
C MET A 1 57.37 41.83 17.31
N ASP A 2 56.23 42.48 17.02
CA ASP A 2 55.26 43.27 17.82
C ASP A 2 53.95 43.14 17.03
N GLY A 3 52.83 42.73 17.63
CA GLY A 3 51.81 43.61 18.23
C GLY A 3 50.84 44.13 17.14
N ASN A 4 49.51 44.00 17.19
CA ASN A 4 48.52 43.50 18.15
C ASN A 4 47.40 42.79 17.34
N GLY A 5 46.43 42.03 17.87
CA GLY A 5 46.07 41.71 19.26
C GLY A 5 44.54 41.85 19.48
N ILE A 6 43.88 40.70 19.69
CA ILE A 6 42.66 40.49 20.54
C ILE A 6 41.36 41.26 20.21
N GLY A 7 40.21 40.57 20.15
CA GLY A 7 38.93 41.20 20.57
C GLY A 7 37.60 40.71 19.97
N THR A 8 36.98 39.71 20.61
CA THR A 8 35.54 39.63 20.97
C THR A 8 34.37 39.88 19.98
N SER A 9 33.44 38.91 20.01
CA SER A 9 31.97 39.02 19.98
C SER A 9 31.21 39.43 18.71
N VAL A 10 30.41 38.46 18.25
CA VAL A 10 28.97 38.56 17.93
C VAL A 10 28.32 39.91 18.27
N THR A 11 27.95 40.66 17.23
CA THR A 11 26.61 41.25 16.97
C THR A 11 26.60 41.85 15.56
N ASP A 12 25.48 41.66 14.85
CA ASP A 12 25.02 42.38 13.65
C ASP A 12 25.92 42.46 12.39
N ILE A 13 25.34 42.03 11.26
CA ILE A 13 24.90 42.95 10.17
C ILE A 13 23.89 42.19 9.30
N LEU A 14 22.61 42.40 9.60
CA LEU A 14 21.51 42.29 8.65
C LEU A 14 21.23 43.71 8.13
N ALA A 15 21.67 44.03 6.91
CA ALA A 15 21.17 45.20 6.19
C ALA A 15 21.50 45.09 4.68
N GLY A 16 20.45 45.09 3.85
CA GLY A 16 20.54 44.98 2.39
C GLY A 16 19.27 45.47 1.71
N THR A 17 19.03 46.78 1.80
CA THR A 17 18.13 47.64 0.98
C THR A 17 17.81 47.07 -0.42
N ALA A 18 16.61 47.22 -1.00
CA ALA A 18 15.73 48.41 -1.16
C ALA A 18 14.37 47.97 -1.79
N ALA A 19 13.28 48.75 -1.93
CA ALA A 19 12.80 50.03 -1.35
C ALA A 19 11.33 50.27 -1.82
N LEU A 20 10.72 51.40 -1.40
CA LEU A 20 9.47 52.04 -1.89
C LEU A 20 8.13 51.40 -1.42
N SER A 21 7.12 52.14 -0.94
CA SER A 21 7.03 53.60 -0.71
C SER A 21 5.89 54.03 0.25
N VAL A 22 6.19 54.97 1.16
CA VAL A 22 5.34 56.13 1.57
C VAL A 22 3.97 55.86 2.26
N LYS A 23 3.88 56.02 3.60
CA LYS A 23 3.33 57.17 4.38
C LYS A 23 1.78 57.15 4.53
N ASP A 24 1.13 57.73 5.55
CA ASP A 24 1.49 58.83 6.45
C ASP A 24 1.01 58.65 7.93
N ALA A 25 1.77 59.29 8.83
CA ALA A 25 1.38 60.05 10.03
C ALA A 25 0.60 59.42 11.23
N GLY A 26 1.24 59.45 12.41
CA GLY A 26 0.60 59.61 13.73
C GLY A 26 0.42 61.10 14.09
N PRO A 27 0.65 61.58 15.34
CA PRO A 27 1.01 60.86 16.57
C PRO A 27 0.28 61.40 17.86
N LYS A 28 0.89 61.17 19.04
CA LYS A 28 0.74 61.78 20.40
C LYS A 28 0.16 60.84 21.47
N ASP A 29 0.98 60.37 22.41
CA ASP A 29 1.35 60.98 23.72
C ASP A 29 0.33 60.59 24.82
N ALA A 30 0.67 60.14 26.04
CA ALA A 30 1.94 59.69 26.62
C ALA A 30 1.69 58.88 27.93
N SER A 31 2.66 58.06 28.35
CA SER A 31 3.01 57.72 29.75
C SER A 31 1.91 57.37 30.80
N ALA A 32 1.88 56.11 31.30
CA ALA A 32 2.42 55.75 32.64
C ALA A 32 2.08 54.31 33.14
N THR A 33 3.08 53.66 33.76
CA THR A 33 3.03 52.65 34.86
C THR A 33 2.04 51.46 34.87
N VAL A 34 2.61 50.28 34.55
CA VAL A 34 2.61 49.03 35.35
C VAL A 34 1.59 48.87 36.51
N ASN A 35 0.62 47.95 36.36
CA ASN A 35 0.52 46.71 37.16
C ASN A 35 -0.57 45.75 36.64
N ALA A 36 -0.49 44.48 37.05
CA ALA A 36 -1.41 43.42 36.62
C ALA A 36 -2.78 43.44 37.34
N VAL A 37 -3.84 42.93 36.68
CA VAL A 37 -4.95 42.12 37.25
C VAL A 37 -5.93 41.66 36.15
N THR A 38 -6.64 40.57 36.44
CA THR A 38 -7.52 39.68 35.66
C THR A 38 -8.74 40.22 34.87
N MET A 39 -9.23 39.37 33.95
CA MET A 39 -10.64 39.09 33.55
C MET A 39 -11.36 39.85 32.41
N ARG A 40 -11.83 39.03 31.43
CA ARG A 40 -13.13 39.00 30.70
C ARG A 40 -13.54 40.07 29.67
N ASP A 41 -14.36 39.58 28.71
CA ASP A 41 -15.37 40.28 27.87
C ASP A 41 -14.84 41.34 26.86
N ARG A 42 -15.41 41.69 25.69
CA ARG A 42 -16.64 41.40 24.86
C ARG A 42 -16.36 41.93 23.42
N SER A 43 -17.12 41.75 22.33
CA SER A 43 -18.21 40.81 21.91
C SER A 43 -18.59 41.02 20.44
N TYR A 44 -18.92 39.95 19.71
CA TYR A 44 -19.85 39.90 18.56
C TYR A 44 -20.49 38.50 18.59
N GLY A 45 -21.81 38.28 18.49
CA GLY A 45 -22.92 39.24 18.32
C GLY A 45 -24.00 38.61 17.44
N GLY A 46 -24.84 37.73 18.00
CA GLY A 46 -25.96 37.08 17.30
C GLY A 46 -25.95 35.55 17.37
N MET A 47 -26.30 34.97 18.54
CA MET A 47 -26.50 33.52 18.69
C MET A 47 -27.33 33.13 19.94
N GLU A 48 -28.24 33.99 20.41
CA GLU A 48 -28.98 33.75 21.68
C GLU A 48 -30.28 32.93 21.49
N ASP A 49 -30.95 32.99 20.33
CA ASP A 49 -32.20 32.23 20.09
C ASP A 49 -32.01 30.71 19.88
N GLU A 50 -30.82 30.25 19.43
CA GLU A 50 -30.53 28.80 19.29
C GLU A 50 -30.13 28.13 20.62
N ALA A 51 -29.60 28.91 21.58
CA ALA A 51 -29.07 28.36 22.83
C ALA A 51 -30.18 27.91 23.79
N ASP A 52 -31.30 28.64 23.86
CA ASP A 52 -32.42 28.31 24.75
C ASP A 52 -33.28 27.14 24.25
N ALA A 53 -33.42 26.97 22.93
CA ALA A 53 -34.06 25.79 22.36
C ALA A 53 -33.28 24.51 22.68
N ASP A 54 -31.95 24.55 22.52
CA ASP A 54 -31.07 23.42 22.81
C ASP A 54 -30.94 23.18 24.34
N ALA A 55 -31.05 24.22 25.18
CA ALA A 55 -31.15 24.08 26.64
C ALA A 55 -32.47 23.43 27.09
N ALA A 56 -33.60 23.83 26.50
CA ALA A 56 -34.91 23.23 26.79
C ALA A 56 -34.97 21.75 26.34
N GLU A 57 -34.38 21.41 25.19
CA GLU A 57 -34.30 20.03 24.73
C GLU A 57 -33.35 19.18 25.61
N ARG A 58 -32.27 19.77 26.15
CA ARG A 58 -31.39 19.13 27.14
C ARG A 58 -32.09 18.87 28.48
N GLU A 59 -33.03 19.72 28.92
CA GLU A 59 -33.89 19.45 30.08
C GLU A 59 -34.92 18.35 29.79
N LEU A 60 -35.65 18.44 28.67
CA LEU A 60 -36.65 17.43 28.27
C LEU A 60 -36.03 16.03 28.15
N ARG A 61 -34.82 15.92 27.61
CA ARG A 61 -34.06 14.65 27.54
C ARG A 61 -33.52 14.17 28.90
N ARG A 62 -33.36 15.04 29.91
CA ARG A 62 -33.01 14.64 31.29
C ARG A 62 -34.19 14.04 32.06
N VAL A 63 -35.42 14.47 31.76
CA VAL A 63 -36.64 13.96 32.42
C VAL A 63 -37.07 12.59 31.88
N ALA A 64 -36.62 12.22 30.67
CA ALA A 64 -36.89 10.93 30.04
C ALA A 64 -36.13 9.75 30.71
N SER A 65 -36.77 9.16 31.74
CA SER A 65 -36.39 7.91 32.43
C SER A 65 -35.14 7.89 33.33
N PRO A 66 -35.21 8.47 34.55
CA PRO A 66 -34.18 8.33 35.58
C PRO A 66 -33.89 6.89 36.03
N ASN A 67 -34.88 5.99 35.89
CA ASN A 67 -34.84 4.64 36.46
C ASN A 67 -34.08 3.59 35.61
N PHE A 68 -33.63 3.91 34.40
CA PHE A 68 -33.09 2.91 33.46
C PHE A 68 -31.57 2.66 33.56
N ARG A 69 -30.85 3.37 34.44
CA ARG A 69 -29.38 3.28 34.54
C ARG A 69 -28.83 2.32 35.61
N GLN A 70 -29.68 1.69 36.42
CA GLN A 70 -29.26 0.98 37.65
C GLN A 70 -28.43 -0.31 37.50
N ASN A 71 -28.07 -0.75 36.28
CA ASN A 71 -27.31 -2.00 36.08
C ASN A 71 -26.36 -1.99 34.86
N ARG A 72 -25.77 -0.84 34.51
CA ARG A 72 -24.75 -0.73 33.46
C ARG A 72 -23.34 -0.71 34.05
N HIS A 73 -22.53 -1.72 33.74
CA HIS A 73 -21.07 -1.61 33.92
C HIS A 73 -20.46 -0.88 32.71
N PRO A 74 -19.64 0.16 32.91
CA PRO A 74 -19.01 0.89 31.83
C PRO A 74 -17.87 0.08 31.19
N PHE A 75 -17.52 0.43 29.95
CA PHE A 75 -16.42 -0.19 29.22
C PHE A 75 -15.08 0.51 29.54
N LEU A 76 -14.20 -0.16 30.29
CA LEU A 76 -12.91 0.38 30.72
C LEU A 76 -11.81 0.11 29.68
N ILE A 77 -11.15 1.18 29.23
CA ILE A 77 -10.04 1.15 28.27
C ILE A 77 -8.79 1.68 28.98
N GLY A 78 -7.69 0.95 29.00
CA GLY A 78 -6.41 1.46 29.48
C GLY A 78 -5.47 1.78 28.32
N VAL A 79 -4.86 2.97 28.33
CA VAL A 79 -3.93 3.44 27.29
C VAL A 79 -2.57 3.71 27.92
N ALA A 80 -1.58 2.88 27.58
CA ALA A 80 -0.20 3.00 28.04
C ALA A 80 0.79 3.19 26.88
N GLY A 81 2.06 3.39 27.22
CA GLY A 81 3.12 3.76 26.29
C GLY A 81 4.06 4.79 26.89
N GLY A 82 5.27 4.90 26.36
CA GLY A 82 6.31 5.77 26.90
C GLY A 82 5.95 7.27 26.90
N THR A 83 6.65 8.05 27.71
CA THR A 83 6.51 9.53 27.67
C THR A 83 6.79 10.04 26.25
N ALA A 84 5.96 10.99 25.80
CA ALA A 84 5.92 11.54 24.44
C ALA A 84 5.60 10.56 23.27
N SER A 85 5.04 9.36 23.55
CA SER A 85 4.55 8.45 22.48
C SER A 85 3.24 8.88 21.81
N GLY A 86 2.52 9.88 22.33
CA GLY A 86 1.24 10.34 21.76
C GLY A 86 -0.03 9.73 22.35
N LYS A 87 0.05 9.06 23.51
CA LYS A 87 -1.10 8.51 24.27
C LYS A 87 -2.30 9.46 24.33
N THR A 88 -2.11 10.67 24.86
CA THR A 88 -3.16 11.67 25.03
C THR A 88 -3.84 11.99 23.70
N THR A 89 -3.06 12.22 22.64
CA THR A 89 -3.58 12.45 21.28
C THR A 89 -4.38 11.27 20.72
N VAL A 90 -4.04 10.04 21.07
CA VAL A 90 -4.83 8.85 20.72
C VAL A 90 -6.16 8.85 21.52
N CYS A 91 -6.13 9.14 22.82
CA CYS A 91 -7.32 9.26 23.65
C CYS A 91 -8.28 10.35 23.15
N ASP A 92 -7.77 11.56 22.91
CA ASP A 92 -8.56 12.70 22.42
C ASP A 92 -9.24 12.37 21.09
N ARG A 93 -8.53 11.71 20.16
CA ARG A 93 -9.09 11.28 18.87
C ARG A 93 -10.07 10.11 18.95
N ILE A 94 -9.99 9.29 20.00
CA ILE A 94 -11.01 8.28 20.31
C ILE A 94 -12.26 8.97 20.85
N MET A 95 -12.11 9.93 21.79
CA MET A 95 -13.22 10.70 22.35
C MET A 95 -13.98 11.48 21.27
N GLN A 96 -13.28 12.28 20.46
CA GLN A 96 -13.85 13.05 19.34
C GLN A 96 -14.68 12.19 18.37
N ARG A 97 -14.29 10.94 18.14
CA ARG A 97 -15.02 10.00 17.26
C ARG A 97 -16.20 9.29 17.94
N LEU A 98 -16.20 9.19 19.27
CA LEU A 98 -17.30 8.59 20.02
C LEU A 98 -18.42 9.60 20.32
N HIS A 99 -18.13 10.90 20.16
CA HIS A 99 -18.97 12.06 20.52
C HIS A 99 -19.19 12.19 22.04
N ASP A 100 -19.11 13.42 22.55
CA ASP A 100 -18.74 13.71 23.95
C ASP A 100 -19.76 13.32 25.05
N GLN A 101 -20.87 12.67 24.72
CA GLN A 101 -21.96 12.42 25.69
C GLN A 101 -21.87 11.08 26.46
N CYS A 102 -20.88 10.21 26.14
CA CYS A 102 -20.76 8.87 26.73
C CYS A 102 -19.34 8.46 27.18
N VAL A 103 -18.33 9.35 27.16
CA VAL A 103 -16.92 8.97 27.42
C VAL A 103 -16.28 9.88 28.47
N VAL A 104 -15.50 9.31 29.41
CA VAL A 104 -14.70 10.09 30.36
C VAL A 104 -13.25 9.59 30.46
N MET A 105 -12.31 10.51 30.68
CA MET A 105 -10.87 10.22 30.77
C MET A 105 -10.28 10.51 32.16
N LEU A 106 -9.62 9.50 32.70
CA LEU A 106 -8.75 9.56 33.87
C LEU A 106 -7.29 9.59 33.39
N SER A 107 -6.52 10.61 33.76
CA SER A 107 -5.08 10.62 33.53
C SER A 107 -4.35 10.19 34.82
N GLN A 108 -3.41 9.28 34.69
CA GLN A 108 -2.59 8.75 35.79
C GLN A 108 -1.77 9.84 36.49
N ASP A 109 -1.42 10.91 35.77
CA ASP A 109 -0.63 12.03 36.31
C ASP A 109 -1.34 12.80 37.43
N SER A 110 -2.68 12.75 37.51
CA SER A 110 -3.43 13.29 38.67
C SER A 110 -3.07 12.62 40.00
N PHE A 111 -2.54 11.39 39.96
CA PHE A 111 -2.37 10.52 41.12
C PHE A 111 -0.92 10.46 41.64
N TYR A 112 -0.02 11.35 41.22
CA TYR A 112 1.28 11.49 41.88
C TYR A 112 1.10 11.76 43.38
N ARG A 113 1.91 11.12 44.22
CA ARG A 113 1.86 11.31 45.67
C ARG A 113 2.45 12.67 46.07
N THR A 114 2.07 13.16 47.24
CA THR A 114 2.77 14.28 47.87
C THR A 114 4.21 13.86 48.21
N LEU A 115 5.17 14.70 47.84
CA LEU A 115 6.59 14.48 48.11
C LEU A 115 6.96 14.92 49.53
N THR A 116 7.93 14.23 50.15
CA THR A 116 8.56 14.69 51.40
C THR A 116 9.43 15.93 51.15
N ALA A 117 9.86 16.62 52.20
CA ALA A 117 10.68 17.83 52.08
C ALA A 117 11.99 17.58 51.29
N ASP A 118 12.66 16.45 51.56
CA ASP A 118 13.92 16.07 50.89
C ASP A 118 13.69 15.70 49.42
N GLU A 119 12.63 14.96 49.12
CA GLU A 119 12.24 14.60 47.75
C GLU A 119 11.79 15.82 46.94
N MET A 120 11.20 16.83 47.59
CA MET A 120 10.82 18.09 46.95
C MET A 120 12.05 18.92 46.55
N ILE A 121 13.14 18.87 47.33
CA ILE A 121 14.43 19.46 46.96
C ILE A 121 15.01 18.73 45.73
N LEU A 122 14.98 17.38 45.73
CA LEU A 122 15.42 16.58 44.58
C LEU A 122 14.57 16.84 43.33
N ALA A 123 13.25 16.97 43.45
CA ALA A 123 12.34 17.27 42.35
C ALA A 123 12.60 18.65 41.74
N LYS A 124 12.80 19.69 42.57
CA LYS A 124 13.20 21.03 42.11
C LYS A 124 14.55 21.04 41.37
N ALA A 125 15.45 20.14 41.74
CA ALA A 125 16.72 19.90 41.04
C ALA A 125 16.62 18.97 39.82
N ASN A 126 15.41 18.60 39.36
CA ASN A 126 15.14 17.59 38.31
C ASN A 126 15.73 16.19 38.58
N ASN A 127 16.12 15.91 39.82
CA ASN A 127 16.84 14.72 40.24
C ASN A 127 15.94 13.70 40.99
N TYR A 128 14.65 13.67 40.65
CA TYR A 128 13.65 12.76 41.22
C TYR A 128 12.94 11.98 40.09
N ASN A 129 12.70 10.69 40.31
CA ASN A 129 12.15 9.78 39.31
C ASN A 129 10.61 9.68 39.39
N PHE A 130 9.92 10.47 38.57
CA PHE A 130 8.46 10.42 38.41
C PHE A 130 7.97 9.20 37.61
N ASP A 131 8.82 8.59 36.78
CA ASP A 131 8.46 7.43 35.96
C ASP A 131 8.52 6.09 36.76
N HIS A 132 8.76 6.13 38.08
CA HIS A 132 8.76 4.96 38.98
C HIS A 132 7.37 4.66 39.59
N PRO A 133 6.95 3.38 39.74
CA PRO A 133 5.66 3.02 40.35
C PRO A 133 5.40 3.53 41.78
N ASP A 134 6.43 3.96 42.52
CA ASP A 134 6.33 4.52 43.88
C ASP A 134 6.11 6.04 43.90
N ALA A 135 6.18 6.71 42.75
CA ALA A 135 5.78 8.11 42.63
C ALA A 135 4.25 8.28 42.61
N LEU A 136 3.50 7.20 42.40
CA LEU A 136 2.05 7.19 42.20
C LEU A 136 1.30 6.55 43.37
N ASP A 137 0.18 7.16 43.72
CA ASP A 137 -0.78 6.67 44.71
C ASP A 137 -1.72 5.65 44.08
N ARG A 138 -1.22 4.40 44.00
CA ARG A 138 -1.88 3.30 43.29
C ARG A 138 -3.24 2.94 43.92
N GLN A 139 -3.36 3.11 45.23
CA GLN A 139 -4.57 2.76 45.97
C GLN A 139 -5.71 3.72 45.65
N GLU A 140 -5.43 5.03 45.59
CA GLU A 140 -6.44 6.02 45.24
C GLU A 140 -6.88 5.89 43.77
N LEU A 141 -5.93 5.67 42.85
CA LEU A 141 -6.24 5.40 41.44
C LEU A 141 -7.11 4.14 41.26
N LEU A 142 -6.82 3.06 42.00
CA LEU A 142 -7.62 1.83 41.96
C LEU A 142 -9.04 2.05 42.51
N ASN A 143 -9.17 2.78 43.63
CA ASN A 143 -10.44 3.14 44.24
C ASN A 143 -11.32 3.97 43.27
N CYS A 144 -10.73 4.96 42.60
CA CYS A 144 -11.41 5.74 41.57
C CYS A 144 -11.93 4.87 40.41
N VAL A 145 -11.09 3.98 39.88
CA VAL A 145 -11.46 3.07 38.79
C VAL A 145 -12.58 2.10 39.21
N GLN A 146 -12.53 1.57 40.43
CA GLN A 146 -13.56 0.69 40.97
C GLN A 146 -14.90 1.42 41.16
N ARG A 147 -14.90 2.61 41.77
CA ARG A 147 -16.12 3.40 41.98
C ARG A 147 -16.79 3.80 40.67
N LEU A 148 -16.04 4.14 39.63
CA LEU A 148 -16.60 4.42 38.30
C LEU A 148 -17.17 3.16 37.64
N LYS A 149 -16.53 2.00 37.81
CA LYS A 149 -17.04 0.69 37.36
C LYS A 149 -18.32 0.25 38.08
N GLU A 150 -18.55 0.74 39.29
CA GLU A 150 -19.79 0.62 40.07
C GLU A 150 -20.86 1.68 39.71
N GLY A 151 -20.59 2.58 38.76
CA GLY A 151 -21.54 3.63 38.39
C GLY A 151 -21.67 4.75 39.43
N ARG A 152 -20.64 4.99 40.26
CA ARG A 152 -20.61 6.09 41.25
C ARG A 152 -19.71 7.22 40.77
N SER A 153 -20.10 8.47 41.05
CA SER A 153 -19.20 9.62 40.82
C SER A 153 -18.00 9.61 41.76
N VAL A 154 -16.91 10.20 41.29
CA VAL A 154 -15.59 10.20 41.95
C VAL A 154 -14.94 11.57 41.82
N ASP A 155 -14.32 12.03 42.90
CA ASP A 155 -13.58 13.30 42.93
C ASP A 155 -12.09 13.00 42.73
N ILE A 156 -11.52 13.52 41.64
CA ILE A 156 -10.14 13.23 41.24
C ILE A 156 -9.22 14.35 41.74
N PRO A 157 -8.07 14.05 42.36
CA PRO A 157 -7.08 15.08 42.74
C PRO A 157 -6.51 15.81 41.52
N ILE A 158 -6.30 17.12 41.66
CA ILE A 158 -5.59 17.93 40.67
C ILE A 158 -4.13 18.05 41.11
N TYR A 159 -3.19 17.59 40.27
CA TYR A 159 -1.75 17.68 40.54
C TYR A 159 -1.14 18.87 39.78
N ASP A 160 -0.42 19.73 40.49
CA ASP A 160 0.31 20.85 39.90
C ASP A 160 1.79 20.49 39.69
N PHE A 161 2.19 20.50 38.42
CA PHE A 161 3.57 20.24 37.98
C PHE A 161 4.55 21.38 38.27
N ALA A 162 4.08 22.60 38.56
CA ALA A 162 4.96 23.72 38.90
C ALA A 162 5.38 23.70 40.37
N THR A 163 4.45 23.39 41.29
CA THR A 163 4.73 23.25 42.72
C THR A 163 5.09 21.82 43.15
N HIS A 164 4.93 20.82 42.27
CA HIS A 164 5.09 19.39 42.57
C HIS A 164 4.18 18.90 43.70
N SER A 165 2.97 19.45 43.80
CA SER A 165 2.03 19.20 44.90
C SER A 165 0.59 18.97 44.40
N ARG A 166 -0.25 18.31 45.22
CA ARG A 166 -1.69 18.20 44.97
C ARG A 166 -2.40 19.48 45.42
N SER A 167 -3.31 19.98 44.59
CA SER A 167 -4.25 21.04 44.97
C SER A 167 -5.23 20.54 46.04
N THR A 168 -5.79 21.46 46.82
CA THR A 168 -6.96 21.21 47.67
C THR A 168 -8.26 21.08 46.88
N GLU A 169 -8.27 21.49 45.61
CA GLU A 169 -9.40 21.34 44.70
C GLU A 169 -9.39 19.98 43.98
N THR A 170 -10.56 19.37 43.85
CA THR A 170 -10.76 18.08 43.18
C THR A 170 -11.70 18.21 41.98
N ARG A 171 -11.35 17.55 40.87
CA ARG A 171 -12.20 17.47 39.67
C ARG A 171 -13.20 16.33 39.82
N ARG A 172 -14.46 16.65 40.10
CA ARG A 172 -15.55 15.67 40.08
C ARG A 172 -15.73 15.07 38.68
N VAL A 173 -15.86 13.75 38.62
CA VAL A 173 -16.12 12.97 37.41
C VAL A 173 -17.34 12.08 37.63
N ASP A 174 -18.30 12.22 36.73
CA ASP A 174 -19.52 11.42 36.70
C ASP A 174 -19.34 10.12 35.88
N PRO A 175 -20.15 9.08 36.14
CA PRO A 175 -20.11 7.83 35.37
C PRO A 175 -20.49 8.04 33.91
N ALA A 176 -19.75 7.40 33.01
CA ALA A 176 -19.96 7.41 31.56
C ALA A 176 -19.94 5.97 31.01
N ASP A 177 -20.60 5.69 29.87
CA ASP A 177 -20.66 4.33 29.31
C ASP A 177 -19.27 3.80 28.89
N VAL A 178 -18.29 4.68 28.63
CA VAL A 178 -16.88 4.35 28.37
C VAL A 178 -15.96 5.14 29.31
N VAL A 179 -15.01 4.47 29.96
CA VAL A 179 -14.00 5.08 30.83
C VAL A 179 -12.60 4.80 30.28
N ILE A 180 -11.85 5.84 29.93
CA ILE A 180 -10.47 5.77 29.45
C ILE A 180 -9.52 6.07 30.60
N VAL A 181 -8.54 5.19 30.84
CA VAL A 181 -7.47 5.35 31.84
C VAL A 181 -6.15 5.51 31.09
N GLU A 182 -5.64 6.74 31.01
CA GLU A 182 -4.43 7.10 30.28
C GLU A 182 -3.24 7.22 31.24
N GLY A 183 -2.09 6.64 30.91
CA GLY A 183 -0.88 6.81 31.72
C GLY A 183 0.28 5.89 31.35
N ILE A 184 1.50 6.30 31.70
CA ILE A 184 2.73 5.57 31.37
C ILE A 184 2.80 4.16 31.98
N LEU A 185 2.22 3.95 33.17
CA LEU A 185 2.31 2.71 33.95
C LEU A 185 0.97 1.96 34.08
N VAL A 186 -0.09 2.39 33.39
CA VAL A 186 -1.45 1.79 33.49
C VAL A 186 -1.47 0.29 33.19
N LEU A 187 -0.67 -0.19 32.23
CA LEU A 187 -0.55 -1.62 31.92
C LEU A 187 0.54 -2.33 32.73
N ALA A 188 1.40 -1.60 33.45
CA ALA A 188 2.42 -2.16 34.33
C ALA A 188 1.84 -2.54 35.71
N MET A 189 0.83 -1.80 36.19
CA MET A 189 0.13 -2.06 37.46
C MET A 189 -0.89 -3.20 37.29
N GLU A 190 -0.69 -4.31 38.01
CA GLU A 190 -1.48 -5.53 37.84
C GLU A 190 -2.94 -5.35 38.28
N GLU A 191 -3.16 -4.61 39.36
CA GLU A 191 -4.45 -4.37 39.99
C GLU A 191 -5.38 -3.56 39.07
N ILE A 192 -4.84 -2.54 38.41
CA ILE A 192 -5.54 -1.73 37.41
C ILE A 192 -5.75 -2.54 36.14
N ARG A 193 -4.72 -3.22 35.65
CA ARG A 193 -4.76 -4.09 34.46
C ARG A 193 -5.86 -5.16 34.55
N GLY A 194 -6.17 -5.65 35.74
CA GLY A 194 -7.27 -6.58 36.01
C GLY A 194 -8.68 -5.99 35.87
N GLN A 195 -8.84 -4.66 35.95
CA GLN A 195 -10.15 -4.00 35.81
C GLN A 195 -10.50 -3.64 34.36
N LEU A 196 -9.51 -3.52 33.47
CA LEU A 196 -9.66 -3.04 32.09
C LEU A 196 -10.26 -4.09 31.15
N ASN A 197 -11.23 -3.67 30.32
CA ASN A 197 -11.83 -4.47 29.25
C ASN A 197 -11.03 -4.45 27.94
N MET A 198 -10.27 -3.38 27.69
CA MET A 198 -9.37 -3.26 26.54
C MET A 198 -8.07 -2.56 26.96
N LYS A 199 -6.93 -3.08 26.49
CA LYS A 199 -5.57 -2.65 26.83
C LYS A 199 -4.86 -2.19 25.56
N ILE A 200 -4.61 -0.90 25.44
CA ILE A 200 -3.99 -0.27 24.27
C ILE A 200 -2.59 0.19 24.66
N TYR A 201 -1.60 -0.13 23.81
CA TYR A 201 -0.23 0.36 23.97
C TYR A 201 0.18 1.20 22.75
N VAL A 202 0.52 2.46 22.98
CA VAL A 202 0.96 3.40 21.94
C VAL A 202 2.48 3.30 21.80
N ASP A 203 2.90 2.73 20.68
CA ASP A 203 4.28 2.39 20.36
C ASP A 203 4.92 3.46 19.49
N THR A 204 6.14 3.88 19.82
CA THR A 204 6.86 4.94 19.12
C THR A 204 8.34 4.78 19.41
N ASP A 205 9.17 4.95 18.38
CA ASP A 205 10.61 4.85 18.49
C ASP A 205 11.18 5.86 19.50
N ASP A 206 12.20 5.46 20.26
CA ASP A 206 12.74 6.22 21.39
C ASP A 206 13.26 7.60 20.98
N ASP A 207 13.91 7.70 19.82
CA ASP A 207 14.45 8.95 19.29
C ASP A 207 13.33 9.95 18.93
N VAL A 208 12.22 9.45 18.36
CA VAL A 208 11.03 10.26 18.06
C VAL A 208 10.36 10.73 19.36
N ARG A 209 10.31 9.89 20.39
CA ARG A 209 9.81 10.26 21.72
C ARG A 209 10.70 11.30 22.38
N LEU A 210 12.03 11.14 22.30
CA LEU A 210 12.99 12.11 22.83
C LEU A 210 12.83 13.47 22.13
N ALA A 211 12.80 13.50 20.79
CA ALA A 211 12.60 14.72 20.01
C ALA A 211 11.28 15.43 20.37
N ARG A 212 10.16 14.69 20.43
CA ARG A 212 8.86 15.23 20.87
C ARG A 212 8.89 15.74 22.31
N ARG A 213 9.65 15.09 23.21
CA ARG A 213 9.80 15.53 24.61
C ARG A 213 10.64 16.80 24.70
N ILE A 214 11.74 16.91 23.96
CA ILE A 214 12.56 18.14 23.90
C ILE A 214 11.69 19.28 23.37
N GLN A 215 11.02 19.11 22.22
CA GLN A 215 10.16 20.15 21.64
C GLN A 215 9.08 20.60 22.63
N ARG A 216 8.40 19.67 23.31
CA ARG A 216 7.38 19.97 24.33
C ARG A 216 7.98 20.69 25.55
N ASP A 217 9.00 20.12 26.19
CA ASP A 217 9.54 20.59 27.47
C ASP A 217 10.37 21.89 27.32
N VAL A 218 10.94 22.16 26.13
CA VAL A 218 11.55 23.46 25.79
C VAL A 218 10.44 24.49 25.52
N ALA A 219 9.54 24.24 24.56
CA ALA A 219 8.58 25.26 24.10
C ALA A 219 7.49 25.60 25.13
N SER A 220 7.02 24.61 25.92
CA SER A 220 5.93 24.81 26.90
C SER A 220 6.37 25.02 28.35
N ARG A 221 7.65 24.70 28.68
CA ARG A 221 8.16 24.76 30.07
C ARG A 221 9.48 25.52 30.21
N GLY A 222 10.03 26.08 29.12
CA GLY A 222 11.21 26.94 29.15
C GLY A 222 12.49 26.24 29.64
N ARG A 223 12.60 24.92 29.48
CA ARG A 223 13.75 24.14 29.96
C ARG A 223 14.91 24.17 28.97
N ASP A 224 16.13 24.11 29.49
CA ASP A 224 17.33 23.91 28.68
C ASP A 224 17.38 22.48 28.08
N VAL A 225 17.84 22.38 26.82
CA VAL A 225 17.90 21.13 26.06
C VAL A 225 18.83 20.10 26.73
N GLY A 226 19.98 20.53 27.24
CA GLY A 226 20.93 19.67 27.94
C GLY A 226 20.31 19.05 29.19
N SER A 227 19.61 19.86 29.99
CA SER A 227 18.92 19.39 31.20
C SER A 227 17.82 18.34 30.91
N VAL A 228 17.11 18.46 29.78
CA VAL A 228 16.07 17.51 29.36
C VAL A 228 16.70 16.19 28.91
N ILE A 229 17.84 16.22 28.21
CA ILE A 229 18.57 15.03 27.77
C ILE A 229 19.19 14.29 28.98
N GLU A 230 19.78 15.01 29.94
CA GLU A 230 20.32 14.41 31.17
C GLU A 230 19.19 13.74 31.97
N GLN A 231 18.07 14.42 32.19
CA GLN A 231 16.93 13.83 32.90
C GLN A 231 16.36 12.60 32.16
N TYR A 232 16.30 12.65 30.82
CA TYR A 232 15.82 11.54 30.00
C TYR A 232 16.71 10.30 30.10
N THR A 233 18.03 10.49 29.95
CA THR A 233 19.01 9.39 30.01
C THR A 233 19.15 8.81 31.42
N ARG A 234 19.05 9.65 32.46
CA ARG A 234 19.24 9.25 33.86
C ARG A 234 18.04 8.53 34.48
N PHE A 235 16.81 8.92 34.13
CA PHE A 235 15.59 8.38 34.77
C PHE A 235 14.58 7.81 33.78
N VAL A 236 14.26 8.55 32.71
CA VAL A 236 13.12 8.23 31.82
C VAL A 236 13.36 6.97 31.00
N LYS A 237 14.55 6.84 30.40
CA LYS A 237 14.90 5.67 29.59
C LYS A 237 15.04 4.40 30.45
N PRO A 238 15.79 4.40 31.58
CA PRO A 238 15.84 3.25 32.48
C PRO A 238 14.45 2.83 33.02
N ALA A 239 13.59 3.78 33.38
CA ALA A 239 12.23 3.48 33.82
C ALA A 239 11.35 2.93 32.68
N PHE A 240 11.54 3.42 31.45
CA PHE A 240 10.89 2.87 30.28
C PHE A 240 11.31 1.41 30.04
N ASP A 241 12.61 1.12 30.00
CA ASP A 241 13.14 -0.23 29.76
C ASP A 241 12.75 -1.23 30.87
N THR A 242 12.63 -0.76 32.11
CA THR A 242 12.32 -1.60 33.28
C THR A 242 10.82 -1.87 33.45
N PHE A 243 9.96 -0.85 33.28
CA PHE A 243 8.53 -0.95 33.66
C PHE A 243 7.57 -0.75 32.48
N ILE A 244 7.81 0.24 31.63
CA ILE A 244 6.83 0.68 30.62
C ILE A 244 6.90 -0.20 29.37
N GLY A 245 8.08 -0.35 28.77
CA GLY A 245 8.34 -1.18 27.60
C GLY A 245 7.88 -2.63 27.80
N PRO A 246 8.24 -3.30 28.92
CA PRO A 246 7.77 -4.65 29.23
C PRO A 246 6.24 -4.77 29.37
N SER A 247 5.52 -3.70 29.71
CA SER A 247 4.05 -3.72 29.82
C SER A 247 3.34 -3.91 28.48
N ARG A 248 4.01 -3.64 27.35
CA ARG A 248 3.54 -3.88 25.98
C ARG A 248 3.03 -5.31 25.76
N ARG A 249 3.61 -6.30 26.45
CA ARG A 249 3.19 -7.72 26.36
C ARG A 249 1.77 -8.00 26.88
N TYR A 250 1.17 -7.04 27.58
CA TYR A 250 -0.19 -7.13 28.12
C TYR A 250 -1.20 -6.30 27.31
N ALA A 251 -0.82 -5.74 26.17
CA ALA A 251 -1.72 -4.98 25.31
C ALA A 251 -2.52 -5.92 24.40
N ASP A 252 -3.83 -5.68 24.31
CA ASP A 252 -4.71 -6.31 23.33
C ASP A 252 -4.51 -5.69 21.94
N ILE A 253 -4.16 -4.40 21.90
CA ILE A 253 -3.90 -3.62 20.68
C ILE A 253 -2.62 -2.79 20.86
N ILE A 254 -1.71 -2.89 19.88
CA ILE A 254 -0.52 -2.04 19.80
C ILE A 254 -0.71 -1.05 18.64
N VAL A 255 -0.63 0.24 18.93
CA VAL A 255 -0.80 1.32 17.96
C VAL A 255 0.57 1.92 17.63
N PRO A 256 1.16 1.68 16.45
CA PRO A 256 2.36 2.37 16.03
C PRO A 256 2.04 3.84 15.71
N TRP A 257 2.81 4.78 16.30
CA TRP A 257 2.53 6.22 16.30
C TRP A 257 3.74 7.06 15.86
N GLN A 258 4.33 6.67 14.73
CA GLN A 258 5.48 7.31 14.11
C GLN A 258 5.11 8.67 13.49
N SER A 259 4.10 8.71 12.62
CA SER A 259 3.45 9.94 12.13
C SER A 259 2.18 10.25 12.93
N SER A 260 1.76 11.51 12.94
CA SER A 260 0.61 12.02 13.72
C SER A 260 -0.77 11.54 13.24
N GLU A 261 -0.84 10.57 12.32
CA GLU A 261 -2.07 10.22 11.58
C GLU A 261 -2.27 8.72 11.37
N ASN A 262 -2.11 7.90 12.43
CA ASN A 262 -2.63 6.52 12.40
C ASN A 262 -4.17 6.49 12.59
N ILE A 263 -4.87 7.19 11.67
CA ILE A 263 -6.32 7.32 11.58
C ILE A 263 -6.98 5.93 11.51
N VAL A 264 -6.40 5.01 10.74
CA VAL A 264 -6.93 3.65 10.53
C VAL A 264 -6.95 2.84 11.83
N ALA A 265 -5.91 2.91 12.67
CA ALA A 265 -5.90 2.24 13.96
C ALA A 265 -6.97 2.81 14.90
N ILE A 266 -7.12 4.14 14.91
CA ILE A 266 -8.15 4.80 15.73
C ILE A 266 -9.54 4.44 15.22
N ASP A 267 -9.81 4.48 13.91
CA ASP A 267 -11.09 4.07 13.34
C ASP A 267 -11.43 2.60 13.66
N LEU A 268 -10.43 1.70 13.64
CA LEU A 268 -10.59 0.30 14.05
C LEU A 268 -10.91 0.17 15.55
N ILE A 269 -10.25 0.93 16.41
CA ILE A 269 -10.51 0.95 17.86
C ILE A 269 -11.91 1.52 18.12
N THR A 270 -12.24 2.67 17.54
CA THR A 270 -13.57 3.29 17.63
C THR A 270 -14.66 2.37 17.07
N GLU A 271 -14.48 1.71 15.93
CA GLU A 271 -15.45 0.75 15.41
C GLU A 271 -15.53 -0.54 16.25
N HIS A 272 -14.44 -0.99 16.88
CA HIS A 272 -14.51 -2.09 17.85
C HIS A 272 -15.30 -1.68 19.10
N ILE A 273 -15.04 -0.50 19.65
CA ILE A 273 -15.80 0.08 20.78
C ILE A 273 -17.27 0.23 20.36
N ARG A 274 -17.55 0.84 19.19
CA ARG A 274 -18.90 0.95 18.64
C ARG A 274 -19.54 -0.41 18.44
N LEU A 275 -18.87 -1.45 17.94
CA LEU A 275 -19.45 -2.80 17.83
C LEU A 275 -19.75 -3.43 19.20
N LYS A 276 -18.91 -3.17 20.22
CA LYS A 276 -19.18 -3.57 21.61
C LYS A 276 -20.35 -2.78 22.23
N LEU A 277 -20.60 -1.55 21.78
CA LEU A 277 -21.74 -0.70 22.16
C LEU A 277 -22.99 -0.92 21.26
N ARG A 278 -22.85 -1.45 20.04
CA ARG A 278 -23.88 -1.63 19.00
C ARG A 278 -24.41 -3.05 18.89
N GLN A 279 -23.96 -3.99 19.72
CA GLN A 279 -24.79 -5.16 19.97
C GLN A 279 -26.09 -4.67 20.59
N HIS A 280 -27.19 -4.66 19.81
CA HIS A 280 -28.51 -4.28 20.31
C HIS A 280 -28.76 -5.00 21.64
N ASP A 281 -29.07 -4.24 22.69
CA ASP A 281 -29.20 -4.76 24.06
C ASP A 281 -30.15 -5.97 24.14
N LEU A 282 -31.15 -6.02 23.24
CA LEU A 282 -32.08 -7.12 23.03
C LEU A 282 -31.41 -8.49 22.84
N ILE A 283 -30.29 -8.61 22.11
CA ILE A 283 -29.60 -9.90 21.90
C ILE A 283 -28.94 -10.39 23.19
N ARG A 284 -28.55 -9.47 24.09
CA ARG A 284 -27.99 -9.80 25.41
C ARG A 284 -29.09 -10.19 26.40
N ILE A 285 -30.30 -9.66 26.23
CA ILE A 285 -31.48 -9.93 27.07
C ILE A 285 -32.16 -11.25 26.65
N TYR A 286 -32.35 -11.48 25.35
CA TYR A 286 -33.10 -12.61 24.80
C TYR A 286 -32.19 -13.65 24.15
N ARG A 287 -31.97 -14.78 24.83
CA ARG A 287 -31.19 -15.92 24.30
C ARG A 287 -31.84 -16.61 23.10
N ASN A 288 -33.13 -16.40 22.89
CA ASN A 288 -33.93 -16.92 21.78
C ASN A 288 -34.05 -15.95 20.60
N LEU A 289 -33.38 -14.78 20.64
CA LEU A 289 -33.24 -13.86 19.51
C LEU A 289 -31.88 -14.05 18.83
N GLU A 290 -31.90 -14.19 17.51
CA GLU A 290 -30.71 -14.19 16.68
C GLU A 290 -30.81 -13.14 15.57
N VAL A 291 -29.73 -12.38 15.37
CA VAL A 291 -29.60 -11.41 14.28
C VAL A 291 -28.49 -11.89 13.36
N MET A 292 -28.76 -11.94 12.06
CA MET A 292 -27.77 -12.31 11.06
C MET A 292 -26.55 -11.37 11.09
N PRO A 293 -25.34 -11.85 10.79
CA PRO A 293 -24.14 -11.01 10.80
C PRO A 293 -24.21 -9.93 9.72
N SER A 294 -24.47 -8.69 10.14
CA SER A 294 -24.55 -7.53 9.26
C SER A 294 -23.20 -7.27 8.58
N ASN A 295 -23.17 -7.49 7.27
CA ASN A 295 -22.03 -7.25 6.41
C ASN A 295 -22.42 -6.23 5.31
N PHE A 296 -21.44 -5.71 4.54
CA PHE A 296 -21.73 -4.69 3.52
C PHE A 296 -22.69 -5.16 2.41
N GLN A 297 -22.78 -6.47 2.13
CA GLN A 297 -23.77 -7.01 1.17
C GLN A 297 -25.18 -6.95 1.76
N MET A 298 -25.38 -7.45 2.99
CA MET A 298 -26.66 -7.34 3.70
C MET A 298 -27.11 -5.89 3.82
N ARG A 299 -26.22 -5.01 4.31
CA ARG A 299 -26.51 -3.58 4.43
C ARG A 299 -26.86 -2.94 3.09
N GLY A 300 -26.15 -3.28 2.01
CA GLY A 300 -26.46 -2.78 0.67
C GLY A 300 -27.82 -3.25 0.15
N MET A 301 -28.19 -4.51 0.37
CA MET A 301 -29.53 -5.02 0.03
C MET A 301 -30.62 -4.34 0.86
N HIS A 302 -30.42 -4.16 2.17
CA HIS A 302 -31.33 -3.37 3.00
C HIS A 302 -31.39 -1.89 2.59
N THR A 303 -30.31 -1.28 2.09
CA THR A 303 -30.37 0.08 1.51
C THR A 303 -31.30 0.12 0.30
N ILE A 304 -31.22 -0.86 -0.61
CA ILE A 304 -32.10 -0.93 -1.79
C ILE A 304 -33.56 -1.16 -1.37
N LEU A 305 -33.83 -2.06 -0.41
CA LEU A 305 -35.20 -2.28 0.10
C LEU A 305 -35.79 -1.08 0.86
N ARG A 306 -34.94 -0.17 1.37
CA ARG A 306 -35.33 1.06 2.06
C ARG A 306 -35.44 2.28 1.15
N ASP A 307 -34.86 2.21 -0.05
CA ASP A 307 -34.88 3.31 -0.99
C ASP A 307 -36.24 3.40 -1.69
N ARG A 308 -36.86 4.58 -1.62
CA ARG A 308 -38.17 4.89 -2.19
C ARG A 308 -38.13 4.93 -3.72
N GLU A 309 -36.95 5.11 -4.33
CA GLU A 309 -36.78 5.15 -5.78
C GLU A 309 -36.56 3.76 -6.41
N THR A 310 -36.45 2.70 -5.59
CA THR A 310 -36.26 1.32 -6.03
C THR A 310 -37.43 0.78 -6.86
N SER A 311 -37.12 0.13 -7.98
CA SER A 311 -38.15 -0.50 -8.83
C SER A 311 -38.76 -1.74 -8.15
N ASN A 312 -40.05 -2.04 -8.42
CA ASN A 312 -40.70 -3.26 -7.90
C ASN A 312 -39.93 -4.55 -8.26
N SER A 313 -39.33 -4.62 -9.45
CA SER A 313 -38.48 -5.74 -9.87
C SER A 313 -37.21 -5.88 -9.04
N ASP A 314 -36.53 -4.77 -8.73
CA ASP A 314 -35.33 -4.78 -7.91
C ASP A 314 -35.69 -5.09 -6.44
N PHE A 315 -36.77 -4.51 -5.92
CA PHE A 315 -37.27 -4.79 -4.59
C PHE A 315 -37.53 -6.29 -4.41
N VAL A 316 -38.29 -6.92 -5.31
CA VAL A 316 -38.56 -8.37 -5.25
C VAL A 316 -37.27 -9.19 -5.38
N PHE A 317 -36.35 -8.82 -6.29
CA PHE A 317 -35.09 -9.53 -6.47
C PHE A 317 -34.18 -9.48 -5.23
N TYR A 318 -34.02 -8.31 -4.60
CA TYR A 318 -33.19 -8.16 -3.41
C TYR A 318 -33.88 -8.69 -2.14
N ALA A 319 -35.21 -8.58 -2.04
CA ALA A 319 -35.99 -9.20 -0.96
C ALA A 319 -35.86 -10.72 -0.99
N ASP A 320 -36.02 -11.34 -2.15
CA ASP A 320 -35.88 -12.79 -2.29
C ASP A 320 -34.44 -13.26 -2.00
N ARG A 321 -33.41 -12.46 -2.36
CA ARG A 321 -32.03 -12.72 -1.94
C ARG A 321 -31.85 -12.70 -0.42
N ILE A 322 -32.44 -11.73 0.31
CA ILE A 322 -32.39 -11.73 1.77
C ILE A 322 -33.19 -12.91 2.35
N ASN A 323 -34.37 -13.20 1.81
CA ASN A 323 -35.21 -14.32 2.25
C ASN A 323 -34.48 -15.67 2.15
N ARG A 324 -33.73 -15.92 1.06
CA ARG A 324 -32.91 -17.14 0.92
C ARG A 324 -31.87 -17.24 2.02
N LEU A 325 -31.12 -16.18 2.28
CA LEU A 325 -30.07 -16.15 3.33
C LEU A 325 -30.67 -16.30 4.74
N LEU A 326 -31.84 -15.72 4.98
CA LEU A 326 -32.58 -15.82 6.24
C LEU A 326 -33.15 -17.22 6.47
N VAL A 327 -33.66 -17.87 5.41
CA VAL A 327 -34.08 -19.28 5.44
C VAL A 327 -32.87 -20.19 5.69
N GLU A 328 -31.74 -19.99 5.00
CA GLU A 328 -30.50 -20.75 5.24
C GLU A 328 -30.02 -20.59 6.70
N ALA A 329 -30.05 -19.38 7.26
CA ALA A 329 -29.75 -19.14 8.67
C ALA A 329 -30.73 -19.90 9.59
N GLY A 330 -32.02 -19.91 9.27
CA GLY A 330 -33.04 -20.70 9.99
C GLY A 330 -32.79 -22.21 9.95
N LEU A 331 -32.42 -22.75 8.79
CA LEU A 331 -32.09 -24.17 8.62
C LEU A 331 -30.84 -24.59 9.42
N GLY A 332 -29.90 -23.66 9.64
CA GLY A 332 -28.72 -23.88 10.48
C GLY A 332 -29.02 -24.20 11.96
N HIS A 333 -30.22 -23.89 12.45
CA HIS A 333 -30.66 -24.19 13.83
C HIS A 333 -31.43 -25.50 13.98
N LEU A 334 -31.61 -26.24 12.89
CA LEU A 334 -32.22 -27.56 12.94
C LEU A 334 -31.22 -28.59 13.49
N PRO A 335 -31.67 -29.60 14.25
CA PRO A 335 -30.79 -30.67 14.72
C PRO A 335 -30.24 -31.47 13.53
N PHE A 336 -28.94 -31.72 13.58
CA PHE A 336 -28.20 -32.51 12.61
C PHE A 336 -27.78 -33.86 13.21
N GLN A 337 -27.61 -34.86 12.35
CA GLN A 337 -27.08 -36.18 12.71
C GLN A 337 -25.82 -36.44 11.89
N GLU A 338 -24.76 -36.98 12.51
CA GLU A 338 -23.55 -37.36 11.79
C GLU A 338 -23.84 -38.49 10.79
N LYS A 339 -23.30 -38.36 9.58
CA LYS A 339 -23.48 -39.32 8.49
C LYS A 339 -22.17 -39.55 7.75
N ILE A 340 -21.73 -40.79 7.74
CA ILE A 340 -20.56 -41.20 6.95
C ILE A 340 -21.01 -41.56 5.54
N VAL A 341 -20.43 -40.91 4.54
CA VAL A 341 -20.65 -41.19 3.11
C VAL A 341 -19.34 -41.61 2.45
N THR A 342 -19.42 -42.43 1.41
CA THR A 342 -18.28 -42.68 0.52
C THR A 342 -18.32 -41.66 -0.61
N THR A 343 -17.24 -40.92 -0.80
CA THR A 343 -17.10 -39.93 -1.88
C THR A 343 -17.02 -40.62 -3.24
N PRO A 344 -17.27 -39.91 -4.37
CA PRO A 344 -17.04 -40.44 -5.71
C PRO A 344 -15.58 -40.86 -5.98
N THR A 345 -14.64 -40.42 -5.15
CA THR A 345 -13.22 -40.80 -5.15
C THR A 345 -12.90 -42.04 -4.30
N GLY A 346 -13.91 -42.69 -3.70
CA GLY A 346 -13.75 -43.91 -2.90
C GLY A 346 -13.32 -43.70 -1.45
N HIS A 347 -13.16 -42.45 -1.00
CA HIS A 347 -12.78 -42.13 0.39
C HIS A 347 -14.00 -41.98 1.28
N ARG A 348 -13.86 -42.27 2.59
CA ARG A 348 -14.93 -42.03 3.57
C ARG A 348 -14.88 -40.58 4.04
N TYR A 349 -16.00 -39.87 3.98
CA TYR A 349 -16.20 -38.53 4.49
C TYR A 349 -17.25 -38.55 5.61
N VAL A 350 -16.96 -37.92 6.74
CA VAL A 350 -17.92 -37.72 7.83
C VAL A 350 -18.59 -36.37 7.60
N GLY A 351 -19.86 -36.39 7.21
CA GLY A 351 -20.71 -35.22 7.06
C GLY A 351 -21.88 -35.24 8.03
N VAL A 352 -22.91 -34.46 7.72
CA VAL A 352 -24.15 -34.38 8.51
C VAL A 352 -25.39 -34.51 7.63
N GLU A 353 -26.47 -35.07 8.19
CA GLU A 353 -27.82 -35.06 7.61
C GLU A 353 -28.76 -34.25 8.51
N PHE A 354 -29.58 -33.37 7.91
CA PHE A 354 -30.57 -32.57 8.63
C PHE A 354 -31.77 -33.42 9.07
N ALA A 355 -32.39 -33.06 10.20
CA ALA A 355 -33.61 -33.70 10.65
C ALA A 355 -34.75 -33.61 9.61
N ARG A 356 -35.37 -34.76 9.33
CA ARG A 356 -36.49 -34.87 8.37
C ARG A 356 -37.80 -34.41 9.01
N GLY A 357 -38.66 -33.78 8.21
CA GLY A 357 -39.99 -33.35 8.64
C GLY A 357 -40.10 -31.85 8.90
N LEU A 358 -39.81 -31.04 7.88
CA LEU A 358 -39.97 -29.58 7.90
C LEU A 358 -41.33 -29.14 7.36
N CYS A 359 -41.84 -28.03 7.89
CA CYS A 359 -43.03 -27.33 7.43
C CYS A 359 -42.74 -25.83 7.36
N GLY A 360 -43.06 -25.19 6.23
CA GLY A 360 -43.25 -23.74 6.21
C GLY A 360 -44.65 -23.40 6.71
N VAL A 361 -44.81 -22.28 7.39
CA VAL A 361 -46.13 -21.68 7.65
C VAL A 361 -46.03 -20.19 7.31
N SER A 362 -46.73 -19.75 6.27
CA SER A 362 -46.79 -18.34 5.89
C SER A 362 -47.98 -17.64 6.57
N VAL A 363 -47.73 -16.44 7.11
CA VAL A 363 -48.80 -15.51 7.47
C VAL A 363 -49.26 -14.83 6.18
N ILE A 364 -50.55 -14.97 5.82
CA ILE A 364 -51.09 -14.47 4.55
C ILE A 364 -51.03 -12.93 4.52
N ARG A 365 -50.86 -12.37 3.32
CA ARG A 365 -50.45 -10.99 2.96
C ARG A 365 -48.93 -10.83 2.82
N SER A 366 -48.18 -10.78 3.92
CA SER A 366 -46.74 -10.50 3.91
C SER A 366 -45.86 -11.75 3.77
N GLY A 367 -46.17 -12.81 4.52
CA GLY A 367 -45.37 -14.04 4.60
C GLY A 367 -45.35 -14.89 3.34
N GLU A 368 -46.25 -14.65 2.39
CA GLU A 368 -46.26 -15.37 1.10
C GLU A 368 -45.04 -15.00 0.23
N ALA A 369 -44.50 -13.79 0.38
CA ALA A 369 -43.29 -13.34 -0.32
C ALA A 369 -42.03 -14.16 0.04
N MET A 370 -42.07 -14.90 1.16
CA MET A 370 -40.98 -15.78 1.61
C MET A 370 -41.13 -17.24 1.13
N GLU A 371 -42.28 -17.62 0.54
CA GLU A 371 -42.51 -19.00 0.11
C GLU A 371 -41.61 -19.44 -1.06
N ALA A 372 -41.23 -18.51 -1.96
CA ALA A 372 -40.36 -18.79 -3.09
C ALA A 372 -38.97 -19.23 -2.61
N ALA A 373 -38.27 -18.34 -1.88
CA ALA A 373 -37.02 -18.65 -1.18
C ALA A 373 -37.09 -19.95 -0.38
N LEU A 374 -38.16 -20.18 0.39
CA LEU A 374 -38.28 -21.40 1.20
C LEU A 374 -38.36 -22.68 0.35
N ARG A 375 -39.08 -22.66 -0.79
CA ARG A 375 -39.16 -23.82 -1.70
C ARG A 375 -37.86 -24.06 -2.47
N GLU A 376 -37.10 -23.00 -2.77
CA GLU A 376 -35.78 -23.13 -3.39
C GLU A 376 -34.75 -23.74 -2.42
N CYS A 377 -34.72 -23.30 -1.16
CA CYS A 377 -33.85 -23.87 -0.13
C CYS A 377 -34.29 -25.28 0.32
N CYS A 378 -35.60 -25.59 0.33
CA CYS A 378 -36.16 -26.85 0.80
C CYS A 378 -37.09 -27.52 -0.23
N GLN A 379 -36.52 -28.37 -1.08
CA GLN A 379 -37.28 -29.14 -2.07
C GLN A 379 -38.36 -30.02 -1.41
N GLY A 380 -39.62 -29.88 -1.84
CA GLY A 380 -40.74 -30.70 -1.37
C GLY A 380 -41.28 -30.36 0.02
N ILE A 381 -40.93 -29.20 0.60
CA ILE A 381 -41.47 -28.76 1.89
C ILE A 381 -42.99 -28.55 1.84
N LYS A 382 -43.72 -29.04 2.87
CA LYS A 382 -45.14 -28.71 3.02
C LYS A 382 -45.29 -27.27 3.51
N ILE A 383 -46.23 -26.53 2.95
CA ILE A 383 -46.56 -25.17 3.39
C ILE A 383 -47.98 -25.15 3.96
N GLY A 384 -48.09 -24.68 5.20
CA GLY A 384 -49.36 -24.27 5.80
C GLY A 384 -49.56 -22.76 5.67
N LYS A 385 -50.80 -22.30 5.80
CA LYS A 385 -51.14 -20.87 5.76
C LYS A 385 -52.03 -20.47 6.92
N ILE A 386 -51.80 -19.28 7.48
CA ILE A 386 -52.61 -18.66 8.53
C ILE A 386 -52.96 -17.24 8.10
N LEU A 387 -54.24 -16.85 8.16
CA LEU A 387 -54.67 -15.46 8.00
C LEU A 387 -55.17 -14.94 9.35
N VAL A 388 -54.46 -13.95 9.88
CA VAL A 388 -54.92 -13.10 10.98
C VAL A 388 -55.51 -11.84 10.37
N HIS A 389 -56.68 -11.43 10.83
CA HIS A 389 -57.35 -10.20 10.37
C HIS A 389 -57.56 -9.25 11.53
N ARG A 390 -57.40 -7.95 11.26
CA ARG A 390 -57.43 -6.90 12.28
C ARG A 390 -58.83 -6.30 12.35
N HIS A 391 -59.66 -6.79 13.28
CA HIS A 391 -61.02 -6.28 13.46
C HIS A 391 -61.05 -5.25 14.60
N GLY A 392 -60.62 -4.02 14.28
CA GLY A 392 -60.49 -2.92 15.24
C GLY A 392 -59.26 -3.08 16.15
N LYS A 393 -59.45 -2.97 17.47
CA LYS A 393 -58.36 -3.16 18.47
C LYS A 393 -58.02 -4.65 18.72
N SER A 394 -58.81 -5.58 18.18
CA SER A 394 -58.63 -7.03 18.33
C SER A 394 -58.16 -7.65 17.02
N GLU A 395 -57.17 -8.54 17.10
CA GLU A 395 -56.74 -9.38 15.97
C GLU A 395 -57.33 -10.78 16.15
N ASP A 396 -58.20 -11.17 15.21
CA ASP A 396 -58.93 -12.43 15.18
C ASP A 396 -58.48 -13.29 13.99
N ILE A 397 -58.56 -14.62 14.14
CA ILE A 397 -58.11 -15.57 13.12
C ILE A 397 -59.29 -15.87 12.18
N ILE A 398 -59.11 -15.64 10.88
CA ILE A 398 -60.17 -15.88 9.87
C ILE A 398 -59.94 -17.17 9.09
N TYR A 399 -58.69 -17.61 8.92
CA TYR A 399 -58.38 -18.79 8.12
C TYR A 399 -57.13 -19.52 8.61
N GLU A 400 -57.22 -20.84 8.72
CA GLU A 400 -56.07 -21.73 8.91
C GLU A 400 -56.13 -22.91 7.93
N LYS A 401 -54.99 -23.25 7.33
CA LYS A 401 -54.82 -24.46 6.53
C LYS A 401 -53.43 -25.03 6.78
N LEU A 402 -53.34 -25.98 7.70
CA LEU A 402 -52.09 -26.59 8.16
C LEU A 402 -52.04 -28.09 7.80
N PRO A 403 -50.85 -28.69 7.57
CA PRO A 403 -50.75 -30.14 7.37
C PRO A 403 -51.22 -30.93 8.59
N ALA A 404 -51.98 -32.01 8.39
CA ALA A 404 -52.52 -32.85 9.47
C ALA A 404 -51.44 -33.46 10.41
N ASP A 405 -50.21 -33.55 9.93
CA ASP A 405 -49.04 -34.09 10.63
C ASP A 405 -48.09 -32.99 11.18
N ILE A 406 -48.57 -31.74 11.33
CA ILE A 406 -47.75 -30.59 11.78
C ILE A 406 -47.18 -30.75 13.21
N ALA A 407 -47.93 -31.33 14.15
CA ALA A 407 -47.52 -31.49 15.56
C ALA A 407 -46.17 -32.23 15.75
N ARG A 408 -45.76 -33.05 14.77
CA ARG A 408 -44.50 -33.82 14.82
C ARG A 408 -43.33 -33.11 14.12
N ARG A 409 -43.58 -32.05 13.36
CA ARG A 409 -42.61 -31.35 12.51
C ARG A 409 -41.87 -30.20 13.21
N TYR A 410 -40.79 -29.76 12.59
CA TYR A 410 -40.22 -28.42 12.78
C TYR A 410 -40.94 -27.42 11.88
N VAL A 411 -41.27 -26.25 12.42
CA VAL A 411 -42.08 -25.22 11.75
C VAL A 411 -41.25 -23.95 11.58
N LEU A 412 -41.10 -23.52 10.31
CA LEU A 412 -40.55 -22.23 9.92
C LEU A 412 -41.74 -21.29 9.70
N LEU A 413 -42.03 -20.43 10.67
CA LEU A 413 -43.09 -19.42 10.60
C LEU A 413 -42.54 -18.17 9.91
N LEU A 414 -43.18 -17.74 8.83
CA LEU A 414 -42.68 -16.71 7.91
C LEU A 414 -43.54 -15.44 7.96
N ASP A 415 -42.92 -14.31 8.29
CA ASP A 415 -43.50 -12.97 8.16
C ASP A 415 -42.36 -11.94 8.05
N PRO A 416 -42.18 -11.22 6.92
CA PRO A 416 -40.99 -10.40 6.68
C PRO A 416 -40.84 -9.20 7.63
N VAL A 417 -41.89 -8.74 8.33
CA VAL A 417 -41.82 -7.54 9.19
C VAL A 417 -42.42 -7.80 10.57
N LEU A 418 -41.57 -7.89 11.60
CA LEU A 418 -41.98 -8.00 13.00
C LEU A 418 -42.15 -6.60 13.63
N GLY A 419 -43.32 -5.99 13.42
CA GLY A 419 -43.70 -4.72 14.05
C GLY A 419 -44.09 -4.85 15.52
N THR A 420 -45.39 -4.84 15.83
CA THR A 420 -45.91 -4.90 17.22
C THR A 420 -45.83 -6.29 17.86
N GLY A 421 -45.65 -7.35 17.06
CA GLY A 421 -45.61 -8.74 17.49
C GLY A 421 -46.97 -9.40 17.75
N ASN A 422 -48.10 -8.68 17.63
CA ASN A 422 -49.43 -9.26 17.87
C ASN A 422 -49.75 -10.44 16.93
N THR A 423 -49.60 -10.20 15.63
CA THR A 423 -49.92 -11.17 14.57
C THR A 423 -49.03 -12.41 14.68
N ALA A 424 -47.73 -12.21 14.91
CA ALA A 424 -46.79 -13.29 15.21
C ALA A 424 -47.19 -14.09 16.46
N CYS A 425 -47.58 -13.43 17.56
CA CYS A 425 -48.04 -14.11 18.77
C CYS A 425 -49.32 -14.92 18.57
N LYS A 426 -50.26 -14.43 17.74
CA LYS A 426 -51.47 -15.17 17.35
C LYS A 426 -51.13 -16.41 16.51
N ALA A 427 -50.25 -16.26 15.52
CA ALA A 427 -49.82 -17.36 14.67
C ALA A 427 -49.05 -18.44 15.46
N ILE A 428 -48.19 -18.05 16.40
CA ILE A 428 -47.52 -18.97 17.33
C ILE A 428 -48.55 -19.70 18.20
N GLN A 429 -49.54 -18.98 18.76
CA GLN A 429 -50.60 -19.59 19.59
C GLN A 429 -51.36 -20.69 18.83
N VAL A 430 -51.75 -20.45 17.57
CA VAL A 430 -52.40 -21.46 16.73
C VAL A 430 -51.53 -22.71 16.54
N LEU A 431 -50.21 -22.55 16.35
CA LEU A 431 -49.31 -23.70 16.23
C LEU A 431 -49.24 -24.52 17.53
N LEU A 432 -49.21 -23.86 18.68
CA LEU A 432 -49.24 -24.51 19.99
C LEU A 432 -50.59 -25.24 20.22
N ASP A 433 -51.71 -24.62 19.88
CA ASP A 433 -53.06 -25.22 19.98
C ASP A 433 -53.22 -26.47 19.09
N LYS A 434 -52.48 -26.55 17.98
CA LYS A 434 -52.38 -27.75 17.11
C LYS A 434 -51.33 -28.77 17.58
N GLY A 435 -50.74 -28.58 18.76
CA GLY A 435 -49.81 -29.52 19.37
C GLY A 435 -48.37 -29.45 18.86
N VAL A 436 -47.96 -28.36 18.19
CA VAL A 436 -46.55 -28.11 17.90
C VAL A 436 -45.84 -27.72 19.19
N GLN A 437 -44.64 -28.25 19.43
CA GLN A 437 -43.83 -27.86 20.60
C GLN A 437 -43.15 -26.51 20.34
N GLU A 438 -43.13 -25.65 21.36
CA GLU A 438 -42.59 -24.28 21.29
C GLU A 438 -41.15 -24.24 20.75
N ASN A 439 -40.29 -25.15 21.23
CA ASN A 439 -38.90 -25.32 20.80
C ASN A 439 -38.70 -25.87 19.37
N LYS A 440 -39.79 -26.17 18.64
CA LYS A 440 -39.77 -26.58 17.23
C LYS A 440 -40.24 -25.47 16.28
N ILE A 441 -40.60 -24.30 16.81
CA ILE A 441 -41.02 -23.15 16.03
C ILE A 441 -39.83 -22.19 15.90
N LEU A 442 -39.47 -21.89 14.65
CA LEU A 442 -38.52 -20.84 14.30
C LEU A 442 -39.27 -19.75 13.54
N PHE A 443 -39.21 -18.52 14.03
CA PHE A 443 -39.85 -17.37 13.42
C PHE A 443 -38.82 -16.57 12.61
N LEU A 444 -39.05 -16.44 11.30
CA LEU A 444 -38.16 -15.75 10.36
C LEU A 444 -38.78 -14.43 9.91
N CYS A 445 -38.05 -13.32 10.08
CA CYS A 445 -38.44 -12.00 9.60
C CYS A 445 -37.24 -11.22 9.03
N ILE A 446 -37.46 -10.34 8.04
CA ILE A 446 -36.39 -9.53 7.44
C ILE A 446 -36.02 -8.38 8.39
N ILE A 447 -37.03 -7.70 8.92
CA ILE A 447 -36.87 -6.57 9.86
C ILE A 447 -37.70 -6.82 11.11
N ALA A 448 -37.13 -6.50 12.27
CA ALA A 448 -37.81 -6.56 13.54
C ALA A 448 -37.70 -5.24 14.33
N ALA A 449 -38.79 -4.82 14.96
CA ALA A 449 -38.82 -3.67 15.87
C ALA A 449 -38.72 -4.13 17.35
N PRO A 450 -38.09 -3.32 18.24
CA PRO A 450 -37.95 -3.66 19.65
C PRO A 450 -39.26 -4.07 20.36
N PRO A 451 -40.42 -3.41 20.14
CA PRO A 451 -41.67 -3.80 20.81
C PRO A 451 -42.16 -5.20 20.43
N GLY A 452 -42.02 -5.59 19.16
CA GLY A 452 -42.38 -6.93 18.67
C GLY A 452 -41.43 -8.01 19.16
N ILE A 453 -40.13 -7.72 19.20
CA ILE A 453 -39.10 -8.60 19.78
C ILE A 453 -39.40 -8.86 21.25
N HIS A 454 -39.61 -7.79 22.05
CA HIS A 454 -39.96 -7.91 23.46
C HIS A 454 -41.21 -8.78 23.65
N ARG A 455 -42.29 -8.52 22.90
CA ARG A 455 -43.54 -9.28 23.01
C ARG A 455 -43.35 -10.76 22.69
N VAL A 456 -42.82 -11.10 21.52
CA VAL A 456 -42.66 -12.50 21.10
C VAL A 456 -41.69 -13.25 22.02
N CYS A 457 -40.53 -12.67 22.32
CA CYS A 457 -39.48 -13.36 23.08
C CYS A 457 -39.80 -13.49 24.58
N GLN A 458 -40.63 -12.60 25.16
CA GLN A 458 -41.13 -12.74 26.53
C GLN A 458 -42.31 -13.71 26.64
N THR A 459 -43.27 -13.65 25.70
CA THR A 459 -44.45 -14.52 25.73
C THR A 459 -44.09 -15.97 25.41
N TYR A 460 -43.14 -16.17 24.49
CA TYR A 460 -42.72 -17.49 24.01
C TYR A 460 -41.19 -17.67 24.07
N PRO A 461 -40.61 -17.92 25.24
CA PRO A 461 -39.15 -18.05 25.42
C PRO A 461 -38.53 -19.28 24.73
N GLY A 462 -39.34 -20.28 24.36
CA GLY A 462 -38.92 -21.46 23.61
C GLY A 462 -38.90 -21.27 22.09
N VAL A 463 -39.61 -20.27 21.55
CA VAL A 463 -39.60 -19.95 20.11
C VAL A 463 -38.33 -19.19 19.78
N LYS A 464 -37.62 -19.62 18.72
CA LYS A 464 -36.43 -18.93 18.25
C LYS A 464 -36.79 -17.90 17.17
N VAL A 465 -36.50 -16.62 17.43
CA VAL A 465 -36.68 -15.50 16.49
C VAL A 465 -35.38 -15.24 15.76
N ILE A 466 -35.43 -15.19 14.43
CA ILE A 466 -34.27 -14.94 13.57
C ILE A 466 -34.60 -13.76 12.65
N THR A 467 -33.73 -12.74 12.64
CA THR A 467 -33.91 -11.55 11.81
C THR A 467 -32.64 -11.09 11.11
N SER A 468 -32.76 -10.40 9.97
CA SER A 468 -31.61 -9.78 9.30
C SER A 468 -31.25 -8.40 9.85
N GLU A 469 -32.21 -7.60 10.34
CA GLU A 469 -31.93 -6.28 10.93
C GLU A 469 -32.94 -5.90 12.04
N ILE A 470 -32.50 -5.09 13.01
CA ILE A 470 -33.36 -4.53 14.07
C ILE A 470 -33.44 -3.02 13.89
N ASP A 471 -34.64 -2.50 13.67
CA ASP A 471 -34.91 -1.08 13.45
C ASP A 471 -35.16 -0.31 14.76
N SER A 472 -35.25 1.02 14.70
CA SER A 472 -35.22 1.87 15.90
C SER A 472 -36.55 1.95 16.64
N ALA A 473 -37.67 2.06 15.92
CA ALA A 473 -38.98 2.30 16.53
C ALA A 473 -40.15 1.79 15.67
N ILE A 474 -41.36 2.02 16.19
CA ILE A 474 -42.63 1.92 15.46
C ILE A 474 -43.26 3.32 15.48
N ASP A 475 -43.84 3.78 14.37
CA ASP A 475 -44.54 5.06 14.29
C ASP A 475 -45.99 5.00 14.83
N GLU A 476 -46.68 6.15 14.78
CA GLU A 476 -48.09 6.28 15.18
C GLU A 476 -49.04 5.44 14.32
N ASN A 477 -48.64 5.10 13.09
CA ASN A 477 -49.39 4.26 12.15
C ASN A 477 -49.14 2.75 12.37
N TRP A 478 -48.35 2.37 13.37
CA TRP A 478 -47.91 1.01 13.68
C TRP A 478 -46.93 0.39 12.67
N SER A 479 -46.31 1.21 11.83
CA SER A 479 -45.26 0.82 10.88
C SER A 479 -43.87 0.89 11.52
N VAL A 480 -42.97 -0.01 11.13
CA VAL A 480 -41.58 0.01 11.60
C VAL A 480 -40.84 1.19 10.96
N VAL A 481 -40.00 1.88 11.73
CA VAL A 481 -39.18 3.01 11.25
C VAL A 481 -37.70 2.73 11.53
N PRO A 482 -36.78 2.91 10.55
CA PRO A 482 -37.03 3.32 9.16
C PRO A 482 -37.85 2.34 8.31
N GLY A 483 -37.85 1.04 8.62
CA GLY A 483 -38.71 0.04 7.98
C GLY A 483 -38.42 -0.18 6.49
N VAL A 484 -39.38 -0.80 5.79
CA VAL A 484 -39.36 -1.09 4.34
C VAL A 484 -40.70 -0.81 3.66
N GLY A 485 -41.60 -0.08 4.34
CA GLY A 485 -42.98 0.11 3.91
C GLY A 485 -43.81 -1.18 3.94
N GLU A 486 -44.87 -1.23 3.13
CA GLU A 486 -45.73 -2.40 3.00
C GLU A 486 -45.12 -3.44 2.06
N PHE A 487 -44.89 -4.65 2.57
CA PHE A 487 -44.22 -5.73 1.83
C PHE A 487 -45.12 -6.41 0.77
N ALA A 488 -46.39 -6.04 0.67
CA ALA A 488 -47.35 -6.55 -0.30
C ALA A 488 -48.42 -5.48 -0.61
N PRO A 489 -48.83 -5.29 -1.87
CA PRO A 489 -49.86 -4.31 -2.22
C PRO A 489 -51.26 -4.77 -1.78
N GLU A 490 -52.08 -3.83 -1.32
CA GLU A 490 -53.50 -4.09 -1.04
C GLU A 490 -54.26 -4.45 -2.33
N THR A 491 -54.60 -5.74 -2.45
CA THR A 491 -55.72 -6.15 -3.30
C THR A 491 -56.99 -6.15 -2.44
N GLU A 492 -57.93 -5.26 -2.77
CA GLU A 492 -59.22 -5.22 -2.07
C GLU A 492 -59.93 -6.59 -2.14
N PRO A 493 -60.47 -7.12 -1.04
CA PRO A 493 -61.19 -8.39 -1.04
C PRO A 493 -62.60 -8.20 -1.63
N GLY A 494 -62.69 -8.09 -2.95
CA GLY A 494 -63.86 -7.50 -3.61
C GLY A 494 -64.22 -8.00 -5.02
N THR A 495 -63.89 -9.22 -5.43
CA THR A 495 -64.63 -9.91 -6.52
C THR A 495 -64.41 -11.42 -6.48
N SER A 496 -65.44 -12.18 -6.83
CA SER A 496 -65.52 -13.62 -6.61
C SER A 496 -65.14 -14.45 -7.83
N GLU A 497 -64.07 -15.24 -7.72
CA GLU A 497 -63.93 -16.48 -8.50
C GLU A 497 -63.42 -17.63 -7.60
N LYS A 498 -64.09 -18.78 -7.68
CA LYS A 498 -63.74 -19.97 -6.88
C LYS A 498 -62.51 -20.65 -7.50
N PRO A 499 -61.49 -21.04 -6.72
CA PRO A 499 -60.33 -21.75 -7.26
C PRO A 499 -60.74 -23.17 -7.70
N GLN A 500 -60.74 -23.40 -9.02
CA GLN A 500 -60.78 -24.76 -9.58
C GLN A 500 -59.40 -25.42 -9.45
N LEU A 501 -59.37 -26.70 -9.07
CA LEU A 501 -58.13 -27.48 -9.05
C LEU A 501 -57.78 -27.92 -10.49
N PRO A 502 -56.52 -27.76 -10.94
CA PRO A 502 -56.03 -28.44 -12.14
C PRO A 502 -55.91 -29.96 -11.91
N ALA A 503 -56.35 -30.74 -12.89
CA ALA A 503 -56.25 -32.20 -12.90
C ALA A 503 -54.84 -32.71 -13.26
N ALA A 504 -54.60 -34.01 -13.10
CA ALA A 504 -53.28 -34.62 -13.21
C ALA A 504 -52.95 -35.21 -14.60
N GLY A 505 -51.68 -35.04 -15.00
CA GLY A 505 -50.95 -35.87 -15.97
C GLY A 505 -51.01 -35.46 -17.46
N PRO A 506 -50.24 -36.10 -18.35
CA PRO A 506 -49.21 -37.13 -18.09
C PRO A 506 -47.83 -36.82 -18.72
N SER A 507 -46.87 -37.72 -18.50
CA SER A 507 -45.54 -37.79 -19.14
C SER A 507 -45.57 -38.27 -20.59
N GLN A 508 -44.63 -37.82 -21.45
CA GLN A 508 -43.64 -38.68 -22.15
C GLN A 508 -42.75 -37.96 -23.20
N ASN A 509 -41.49 -38.41 -23.27
CA ASN A 509 -40.59 -38.64 -24.44
C ASN A 509 -40.65 -37.79 -25.74
N GLY A 510 -39.46 -37.43 -26.24
CA GLY A 510 -39.06 -37.86 -27.60
C GLY A 510 -38.41 -36.85 -28.59
N THR A 511 -37.11 -37.06 -28.86
CA THR A 511 -36.45 -37.11 -30.21
C THR A 511 -36.46 -35.93 -31.21
N GLY A 512 -35.37 -35.79 -31.98
CA GLY A 512 -35.22 -34.98 -33.23
C GLY A 512 -34.28 -33.77 -33.06
N GLU A 513 -33.03 -33.79 -33.54
CA GLU A 513 -32.59 -33.47 -34.92
C GLU A 513 -32.98 -32.03 -35.36
N ALA A 514 -32.06 -31.05 -35.44
CA ALA A 514 -30.93 -30.86 -36.37
C ALA A 514 -31.33 -30.42 -37.80
N SER A 515 -31.14 -29.14 -38.15
CA SER A 515 -30.64 -28.69 -39.47
C SER A 515 -30.51 -27.16 -39.59
N THR A 516 -29.78 -26.70 -40.61
CA THR A 516 -29.27 -25.33 -40.84
C THR A 516 -29.96 -24.57 -41.99
N SER A 517 -29.72 -23.24 -42.05
CA SER A 517 -29.96 -22.31 -43.19
C SER A 517 -31.42 -21.94 -43.53
N GLY A 518 -31.75 -20.74 -44.05
CA GLY A 518 -30.95 -19.52 -44.26
C GLY A 518 -31.70 -18.42 -45.05
N THR A 519 -31.23 -17.16 -44.96
CA THR A 519 -31.47 -16.00 -45.87
C THR A 519 -32.89 -15.51 -46.22
N SER A 520 -33.18 -14.21 -46.00
CA SER A 520 -33.26 -13.16 -47.06
C SER A 520 -33.86 -11.80 -46.60
N GLY A 521 -33.42 -10.68 -47.22
CA GLY A 521 -33.98 -9.30 -47.10
C GLY A 521 -33.63 -8.57 -45.78
N GLY A 522 -33.15 -7.32 -45.73
CA GLY A 522 -33.32 -6.15 -46.61
C GLY A 522 -34.37 -5.21 -46.00
N SER A 523 -34.14 -3.91 -45.73
CA SER A 523 -33.09 -2.96 -46.10
C SER A 523 -32.87 -1.90 -44.99
N VAL A 524 -31.76 -1.14 -45.05
CA VAL A 524 -31.47 -0.03 -44.12
C VAL A 524 -31.48 1.30 -44.89
N SER A 525 -32.21 2.29 -44.38
CA SER A 525 -32.18 3.68 -44.87
C SER A 525 -31.76 4.65 -43.78
N SER A 526 -30.78 5.49 -44.08
CA SER A 526 -30.21 6.51 -43.20
C SER A 526 -31.09 7.75 -43.02
N SER A 527 -31.07 8.36 -41.84
CA SER A 527 -31.11 9.82 -41.71
C SER A 527 -30.44 10.33 -40.42
N THR A 528 -29.91 11.55 -40.50
CA THR A 528 -28.99 12.17 -39.54
C THR A 528 -29.72 13.09 -38.56
N SER A 529 -29.34 13.11 -37.27
CA SER A 529 -29.65 14.26 -36.40
C SER A 529 -28.61 14.53 -35.29
N THR A 530 -27.73 15.47 -35.61
CA THR A 530 -27.37 16.64 -34.77
C THR A 530 -27.14 16.42 -33.26
N ALA A 531 -25.88 16.21 -32.87
CA ALA A 531 -25.45 16.37 -31.47
C ALA A 531 -25.44 17.86 -31.07
N ARG A 532 -26.15 18.22 -29.98
CA ARG A 532 -26.03 19.53 -29.32
C ARG A 532 -25.14 19.40 -28.07
N ARG A 533 -24.11 20.26 -27.99
CA ARG A 533 -23.29 20.44 -26.78
C ARG A 533 -24.12 21.05 -25.65
N ALA A 534 -23.95 20.54 -24.43
CA ALA A 534 -24.22 21.26 -23.19
C ALA A 534 -23.14 20.91 -22.15
N SER A 535 -22.40 21.95 -21.73
CA SER A 535 -21.60 22.06 -20.50
C SER A 535 -21.09 20.78 -19.81
N ALA A 536 -19.83 20.43 -20.03
CA ALA A 536 -19.02 19.72 -19.04
C ALA A 536 -18.31 20.75 -18.15
N SER A 537 -18.73 20.85 -16.89
CA SER A 537 -17.99 21.57 -15.84
C SER A 537 -17.32 20.59 -14.90
N SER A 538 -16.05 20.84 -14.59
CA SER A 538 -15.19 20.17 -13.58
C SER A 538 -15.07 18.65 -13.64
N LEU A 539 -13.86 18.18 -13.98
CA LEU A 539 -13.00 17.54 -12.99
C LEU A 539 -11.54 17.70 -13.43
N GLY A 540 -10.66 18.09 -12.50
CA GLY A 540 -9.28 18.46 -12.82
C GLY A 540 -8.45 17.29 -13.36
N SER A 541 -7.86 17.48 -14.55
CA SER A 541 -6.64 16.78 -14.91
C SER A 541 -5.52 17.23 -13.97
N VAL A 542 -4.79 16.28 -13.38
CA VAL A 542 -3.54 16.59 -12.69
C VAL A 542 -2.55 17.08 -13.73
N GLU A 543 -2.04 18.30 -13.54
CA GLU A 543 -0.98 18.87 -14.37
C GLU A 543 0.28 18.01 -14.27
N ASP A 544 0.96 17.77 -15.40
CA ASP A 544 2.33 17.26 -15.38
C ASP A 544 3.22 18.40 -14.89
N ASP A 545 3.64 18.35 -13.63
CA ASP A 545 4.58 19.31 -13.03
C ASP A 545 5.83 19.45 -13.90
N GLY A 546 6.01 20.64 -14.48
CA GLY A 546 7.17 20.96 -15.31
C GLY A 546 8.48 20.92 -14.51
N PHE A 547 9.58 20.65 -15.21
CA PHE A 547 10.92 20.59 -14.62
C PHE A 547 11.32 21.94 -13.98
N SER A 548 11.21 22.03 -12.66
CA SER A 548 11.59 23.22 -11.89
C SER A 548 13.12 23.27 -11.69
N TRP A 549 13.77 24.21 -12.38
CA TRP A 549 15.21 24.44 -12.24
C TRP A 549 15.63 24.88 -10.84
N THR A 550 14.76 25.54 -10.08
CA THR A 550 15.07 26.02 -8.72
C THR A 550 15.03 24.90 -7.69
N GLU A 551 14.08 23.96 -7.80
CA GLU A 551 14.06 22.74 -6.96
C GLU A 551 15.29 21.86 -7.19
N PHE A 552 15.76 21.77 -8.45
CA PHE A 552 16.95 20.99 -8.80
C PHE A 552 18.20 21.45 -8.04
N PHE A 553 18.48 22.75 -7.99
CA PHE A 553 19.70 23.29 -7.36
C PHE A 553 19.69 23.28 -5.82
N ASN A 554 18.51 23.31 -5.18
CA ASN A 554 18.40 23.36 -3.71
C ASN A 554 18.55 21.99 -3.02
N SER A 555 18.46 20.89 -3.77
CA SER A 555 18.53 19.52 -3.23
C SER A 555 19.98 19.01 -3.03
N ASP A 556 20.15 17.81 -2.46
CA ASP A 556 21.46 17.13 -2.41
C ASP A 556 21.86 16.46 -3.75
N LEU A 557 20.94 16.43 -4.73
CA LEU A 557 21.15 15.86 -6.06
C LEU A 557 22.31 16.50 -6.85
N PRO A 558 22.47 17.85 -6.95
CA PRO A 558 23.60 18.47 -7.64
C PRO A 558 24.96 18.11 -7.02
N LYS A 559 25.05 17.87 -5.71
CA LYS A 559 26.30 17.38 -5.08
C LYS A 559 26.64 15.96 -5.58
N LYS A 560 25.64 15.07 -5.65
CA LYS A 560 25.81 13.72 -6.20
C LYS A 560 26.16 13.75 -7.69
N LEU A 561 25.54 14.63 -8.46
CA LEU A 561 25.82 14.80 -9.90
C LEU A 561 27.23 15.39 -10.14
N GLY A 562 27.66 16.34 -9.32
CA GLY A 562 29.02 16.89 -9.34
C GLY A 562 30.07 15.81 -9.03
N GLY A 563 29.83 14.98 -8.01
CA GLY A 563 30.65 13.81 -7.70
C GLY A 563 30.71 12.81 -8.86
N LEU A 564 29.58 12.52 -9.51
CA LEU A 564 29.52 11.69 -10.71
C LEU A 564 30.38 12.27 -11.85
N LEU A 565 30.22 13.56 -12.17
CA LEU A 565 30.99 14.22 -13.21
C LEU A 565 32.49 14.25 -12.90
N ALA A 566 32.87 14.47 -11.64
CA ALA A 566 34.26 14.42 -11.20
C ALA A 566 34.87 13.01 -11.36
N LEU A 567 34.14 11.96 -11.00
CA LEU A 567 34.57 10.56 -11.19
C LEU A 567 34.68 10.19 -12.68
N LEU A 568 33.76 10.68 -13.53
CA LEU A 568 33.87 10.51 -14.98
C LEU A 568 35.08 11.26 -15.55
N LEU A 569 35.33 12.50 -15.11
CA LEU A 569 36.51 13.28 -15.52
C LEU A 569 37.81 12.57 -15.08
N LEU A 570 37.88 12.05 -13.85
CA LEU A 570 38.99 11.23 -13.36
C LEU A 570 39.22 10.00 -14.24
N SER A 571 38.14 9.28 -14.59
CA SER A 571 38.22 8.13 -15.51
C SER A 571 38.74 8.48 -16.89
N ARG A 572 38.62 9.76 -17.32
CA ARG A 572 39.14 10.25 -18.60
C ARG A 572 40.57 10.76 -18.53
N VAL A 573 40.97 11.43 -17.45
CA VAL A 573 42.35 11.85 -17.26
C VAL A 573 43.31 10.65 -17.29
N GLY A 574 42.93 9.52 -16.65
CA GLY A 574 43.75 8.31 -16.65
C GLY A 574 43.89 7.60 -18.02
N VAL A 575 43.07 7.94 -19.02
CA VAL A 575 43.26 7.48 -20.41
C VAL A 575 44.44 8.19 -21.08
N TYR A 576 44.77 9.42 -20.67
CA TYR A 576 45.89 10.20 -21.21
C TYR A 576 47.24 9.94 -20.50
N ILE A 577 47.25 9.19 -19.40
CA ILE A 577 48.48 8.76 -18.72
C ILE A 577 49.07 7.61 -19.54
N ARG A 578 50.03 7.91 -20.42
CA ARG A 578 50.70 6.95 -21.31
C ARG A 578 51.60 5.98 -20.53
N LEU A 579 51.71 4.74 -21.02
CA LEU A 579 52.77 3.81 -20.57
C LEU A 579 54.16 4.30 -21.05
N PRO A 580 55.23 4.11 -20.24
CA PRO A 580 56.57 4.53 -20.62
C PRO A 580 57.15 3.63 -21.72
N GLY A 581 57.86 4.20 -22.70
CA GLY A 581 58.59 3.44 -23.73
C GLY A 581 57.73 2.79 -24.82
N VAL A 582 56.55 3.35 -25.11
CA VAL A 582 55.69 2.92 -26.23
C VAL A 582 55.52 4.05 -27.23
N ASP A 583 55.70 3.78 -28.52
CA ASP A 583 55.30 4.68 -29.59
C ASP A 583 53.78 4.59 -29.79
N VAL A 584 53.07 5.55 -29.20
CA VAL A 584 51.61 5.64 -29.22
C VAL A 584 51.09 6.06 -30.60
N ASP A 585 51.84 6.88 -31.33
CA ASP A 585 51.37 7.46 -32.58
C ASP A 585 51.51 6.41 -33.72
N ALA A 586 52.62 5.68 -33.77
CA ALA A 586 52.79 4.53 -34.66
C ALA A 586 51.77 3.40 -34.38
N PHE A 587 51.42 3.16 -33.10
CA PHE A 587 50.38 2.20 -32.74
C PHE A 587 48.98 2.67 -33.18
N ALA A 588 48.64 3.95 -32.99
CA ALA A 588 47.37 4.52 -33.44
C ALA A 588 47.18 4.40 -34.96
N ASP A 589 48.24 4.62 -35.75
CA ASP A 589 48.19 4.45 -37.20
C ASP A 589 48.09 2.97 -37.65
N SER A 590 48.63 2.02 -36.87
CA SER A 590 48.39 0.59 -37.08
C SER A 590 46.94 0.17 -36.78
N LEU A 591 46.31 0.81 -35.79
CA LEU A 591 44.94 0.54 -35.36
C LEU A 591 43.89 1.07 -36.34
N THR A 592 44.09 2.24 -36.97
CA THR A 592 43.14 2.79 -37.95
C THR A 592 43.02 1.90 -39.20
N ASN A 593 44.09 1.22 -39.58
CA ASN A 593 44.09 0.21 -40.64
C ASN A 593 43.41 -1.11 -40.21
N SER A 594 43.40 -1.40 -38.90
CA SER A 594 42.85 -2.62 -38.31
C SER A 594 41.38 -2.41 -37.86
N GLY A 595 40.43 -2.49 -38.79
CA GLY A 595 39.01 -2.13 -38.54
C GLY A 595 38.34 -2.80 -37.32
N LEU A 596 38.76 -4.01 -36.94
CA LEU A 596 38.28 -4.73 -35.76
C LEU A 596 38.86 -4.21 -34.43
N LEU A 597 40.03 -3.57 -34.46
CA LEU A 597 40.66 -2.97 -33.29
C LEU A 597 40.15 -1.56 -33.03
N GLY A 598 39.91 -0.75 -34.08
CA GLY A 598 39.22 0.54 -33.97
C GLY A 598 37.82 0.40 -33.35
N TYR A 599 37.12 -0.72 -33.59
CA TYR A 599 35.85 -1.06 -32.91
C TYR A 599 36.01 -1.15 -31.39
N ILE A 600 36.98 -1.93 -30.88
CA ILE A 600 37.18 -2.08 -29.43
C ILE A 600 37.73 -0.77 -28.83
N ASP A 601 38.56 -0.03 -29.58
CA ASP A 601 39.05 1.26 -29.13
C ASP A 601 37.89 2.26 -28.92
N THR A 602 36.90 2.27 -29.81
CA THR A 602 35.69 3.09 -29.68
C THR A 602 34.87 2.71 -28.43
N LEU A 603 34.73 1.41 -28.12
CA LEU A 603 34.14 0.93 -26.85
C LEU A 603 34.93 1.35 -25.61
N SER A 604 36.26 1.42 -25.72
CA SER A 604 37.15 1.89 -24.65
C SER A 604 37.19 3.42 -24.52
N GLY A 605 36.54 4.15 -25.42
CA GLY A 605 36.55 5.62 -25.46
C GLY A 605 37.88 6.21 -25.92
N GLY A 606 38.64 5.50 -26.78
CA GLY A 606 39.95 5.90 -27.28
C GLY A 606 41.11 5.57 -26.34
N SER A 607 41.00 4.50 -25.55
CA SER A 607 42.01 4.13 -24.54
C SER A 607 42.95 3.00 -24.99
N ILE A 608 42.59 2.25 -26.02
CA ILE A 608 43.48 1.25 -26.63
C ILE A 608 44.47 1.97 -27.53
N SER A 609 44.01 2.90 -28.38
CA SER A 609 44.87 3.69 -29.26
C SER A 609 45.91 4.54 -28.53
N LYS A 610 45.58 5.04 -27.34
CA LYS A 610 46.49 5.88 -26.54
C LYS A 610 47.47 5.12 -25.66
N VAL A 611 47.38 3.78 -25.61
CA VAL A 611 48.19 2.88 -24.75
C VAL A 611 48.38 3.43 -23.33
N GLY A 612 47.26 3.87 -22.74
CA GLY A 612 47.25 4.51 -21.42
C GLY A 612 47.17 3.51 -20.25
N LEU A 613 47.31 4.02 -19.03
CA LEU A 613 47.11 3.27 -17.78
C LEU A 613 45.77 2.52 -17.76
N PHE A 614 44.74 3.12 -18.36
CA PHE A 614 43.38 2.57 -18.46
C PHE A 614 43.10 1.79 -19.76
N SER A 615 44.12 1.37 -20.51
CA SER A 615 43.97 0.74 -21.85
C SER A 615 43.08 -0.52 -21.87
N LEU A 616 43.09 -1.33 -20.80
CA LEU A 616 42.18 -2.48 -20.65
C LEU A 616 40.70 -2.09 -20.46
N GLY A 617 40.45 -0.85 -20.04
CA GLY A 617 39.13 -0.34 -19.69
C GLY A 617 38.45 -1.17 -18.61
N ILE A 618 37.12 -1.21 -18.67
CA ILE A 618 36.26 -2.00 -17.78
C ILE A 618 35.98 -3.43 -18.34
N ILE A 619 36.59 -3.79 -19.48
CA ILE A 619 36.35 -5.05 -20.21
C ILE A 619 36.64 -6.32 -19.36
N PRO A 620 37.73 -6.40 -18.56
CA PRO A 620 37.95 -7.58 -17.70
C PRO A 620 36.80 -7.86 -16.73
N TYR A 621 36.15 -6.79 -16.24
CA TYR A 621 35.02 -6.86 -15.33
C TYR A 621 33.71 -7.24 -16.03
N ILE A 622 33.50 -6.79 -17.27
CA ILE A 622 32.36 -7.25 -18.09
C ILE A 622 32.48 -8.76 -18.35
N ASN A 623 33.66 -9.22 -18.76
CA ASN A 623 33.91 -10.65 -19.01
C ASN A 623 33.71 -11.49 -17.75
N ALA A 624 34.20 -11.03 -16.60
CA ALA A 624 33.93 -11.67 -15.30
C ALA A 624 32.43 -11.72 -14.97
N SER A 625 31.68 -10.64 -15.26
CA SER A 625 30.22 -10.60 -15.09
C SER A 625 29.53 -11.69 -15.90
N ILE A 626 29.85 -11.79 -17.20
CA ILE A 626 29.26 -12.77 -18.12
C ILE A 626 29.52 -14.20 -17.61
N VAL A 627 30.77 -14.50 -17.26
CA VAL A 627 31.17 -15.83 -16.79
C VAL A 627 30.46 -16.19 -15.48
N LEU A 628 30.44 -15.31 -14.48
CA LEU A 628 29.75 -15.59 -13.20
C LEU A 628 28.23 -15.75 -13.37
N GLN A 629 27.65 -15.06 -14.34
CA GLN A 629 26.21 -15.02 -14.60
C GLN A 629 25.70 -16.14 -15.53
N LEU A 630 26.61 -16.77 -16.29
CA LEU A 630 26.38 -18.08 -16.90
C LEU A 630 26.56 -19.19 -15.85
N PHE A 631 27.59 -19.12 -14.99
CA PHE A 631 27.79 -20.08 -13.91
C PHE A 631 26.65 -20.09 -12.89
N SER A 632 25.99 -18.97 -12.60
CA SER A 632 24.84 -18.95 -11.69
C SER A 632 23.60 -19.70 -12.23
N ALA A 633 23.51 -19.94 -13.53
CA ALA A 633 22.48 -20.81 -14.11
C ALA A 633 22.89 -22.29 -14.11
N ALA A 634 24.18 -22.59 -14.32
CA ALA A 634 24.70 -23.96 -14.24
C ALA A 634 24.74 -24.50 -12.80
N PHE A 635 25.01 -23.64 -11.80
CA PHE A 635 25.20 -24.04 -10.41
C PHE A 635 24.11 -23.44 -9.48
N PRO A 636 23.17 -24.26 -8.97
CA PRO A 636 22.10 -23.81 -8.09
C PRO A 636 22.60 -23.08 -6.83
N SER A 637 23.77 -23.43 -6.31
CA SER A 637 24.37 -22.80 -5.12
C SER A 637 24.70 -21.32 -5.35
N LEU A 638 25.22 -20.95 -6.53
CA LEU A 638 25.47 -19.55 -6.90
C LEU A 638 24.16 -18.78 -7.11
N LYS A 639 23.12 -19.43 -7.65
CA LYS A 639 21.77 -18.86 -7.77
C LYS A 639 21.16 -18.54 -6.41
N LYS A 640 21.26 -19.47 -5.44
CA LYS A 640 20.82 -19.28 -4.06
C LYS A 640 21.59 -18.14 -3.37
N LEU A 641 22.91 -18.12 -3.50
CA LEU A 641 23.75 -17.04 -2.97
C LEU A 641 23.30 -15.66 -3.48
N GLN A 642 22.95 -15.54 -4.77
CA GLN A 642 22.52 -14.28 -5.37
C GLN A 642 21.11 -13.83 -4.97
N ARG A 643 20.22 -14.77 -4.56
CA ARG A 643 18.80 -14.50 -4.27
C ARG A 643 18.41 -14.64 -2.79
N ASP A 644 18.71 -15.77 -2.18
CA ASP A 644 18.20 -16.17 -0.85
C ASP A 644 18.90 -15.41 0.29
N GLU A 645 20.21 -15.14 0.15
CA GLU A 645 21.02 -14.42 1.16
C GLU A 645 20.87 -12.87 1.11
N GLY A 646 19.93 -12.36 0.32
CA GLY A 646 19.58 -10.93 0.29
C GLY A 646 20.75 -9.99 -0.03
N ALA A 647 20.95 -8.96 0.80
CA ALA A 647 22.01 -7.97 0.57
C ALA A 647 23.42 -8.55 0.75
N ALA A 648 23.64 -9.39 1.77
CA ALA A 648 24.93 -10.03 2.04
C ALA A 648 25.33 -11.01 0.92
N GLY A 649 24.36 -11.78 0.41
CA GLY A 649 24.55 -12.67 -0.74
C GLY A 649 24.98 -11.94 -2.01
N ARG A 650 24.32 -10.82 -2.33
CA ARG A 650 24.69 -9.97 -3.47
C ARG A 650 26.08 -9.35 -3.33
N ALA A 651 26.47 -8.93 -2.12
CA ALA A 651 27.83 -8.43 -1.86
C ALA A 651 28.89 -9.53 -2.07
N LYS A 652 28.66 -10.77 -1.60
CA LYS A 652 29.53 -11.92 -1.88
C LYS A 652 29.61 -12.24 -3.38
N PHE A 653 28.50 -12.17 -4.11
CA PHE A 653 28.47 -12.37 -5.56
C PHE A 653 29.33 -11.32 -6.30
N GLN A 654 29.19 -10.05 -5.93
CA GLN A 654 30.04 -8.96 -6.45
C GLN A 654 31.52 -9.14 -6.09
N TYR A 655 31.83 -9.64 -4.89
CA TYR A 655 33.21 -9.95 -4.49
C TYR A 655 33.83 -11.03 -5.40
N TYR A 656 33.12 -12.13 -5.67
CA TYR A 656 33.59 -13.16 -6.61
C TYR A 656 33.74 -12.62 -8.04
N GLN A 657 32.83 -11.73 -8.48
CA GLN A 657 32.94 -11.06 -9.77
C GLN A 657 34.20 -10.19 -9.86
N LYS A 658 34.54 -9.43 -8.81
CA LYS A 658 35.76 -8.61 -8.75
C LYS A 658 37.03 -9.46 -8.72
N LEU A 659 37.03 -10.56 -7.96
CA LEU A 659 38.15 -11.51 -7.93
C LEU A 659 38.41 -12.13 -9.31
N LEU A 660 37.35 -12.52 -10.02
CA LEU A 660 37.47 -13.05 -11.38
C LEU A 660 37.88 -11.96 -12.39
N ALA A 661 37.42 -10.72 -12.21
CA ALA A 661 37.83 -9.57 -13.02
C ALA A 661 39.32 -9.25 -12.87
N PHE A 662 39.86 -9.36 -11.66
CA PHE A 662 41.28 -9.22 -11.39
C PHE A 662 42.11 -10.30 -12.10
N ALA A 663 41.67 -11.57 -12.04
CA ALA A 663 42.31 -12.67 -12.76
C ALA A 663 42.29 -12.44 -14.29
N PHE A 664 41.15 -12.02 -14.86
CA PHE A 664 41.07 -11.66 -16.28
C PHE A 664 41.94 -10.46 -16.63
N ALA A 665 42.03 -9.44 -15.76
CA ALA A 665 42.84 -8.26 -15.99
C ALA A 665 44.34 -8.63 -16.09
N ILE A 666 44.84 -9.56 -15.27
CA ILE A 666 46.23 -10.04 -15.36
C ILE A 666 46.49 -10.70 -16.72
N VAL A 667 45.62 -11.65 -17.12
CA VAL A 667 45.77 -12.37 -18.40
C VAL A 667 45.69 -11.41 -19.59
N GLN A 668 44.73 -10.48 -19.57
CA GLN A 668 44.55 -9.49 -20.63
C GLN A 668 45.65 -8.43 -20.65
N ALA A 669 46.20 -8.00 -19.50
CA ALA A 669 47.33 -7.08 -19.43
C ALA A 669 48.56 -7.66 -20.13
N VAL A 670 48.93 -8.89 -19.76
CA VAL A 670 50.09 -9.59 -20.33
C VAL A 670 49.88 -9.82 -21.83
N GLY A 671 48.70 -10.28 -22.25
CA GLY A 671 48.36 -10.47 -23.66
C GLY A 671 48.44 -9.18 -24.49
N GLN A 672 47.89 -8.07 -23.98
CA GLN A 672 47.94 -6.77 -24.65
C GLN A 672 49.38 -6.25 -24.80
N LEU A 673 50.24 -6.46 -23.80
CA LEU A 673 51.65 -6.05 -23.87
C LEU A 673 52.46 -6.89 -24.86
N PHE A 674 52.15 -8.19 -25.01
CA PHE A 674 52.73 -8.99 -26.09
C PHE A 674 52.26 -8.53 -27.48
N TYR A 675 51.02 -8.08 -27.63
CA TYR A 675 50.50 -7.54 -28.88
C TYR A 675 51.17 -6.20 -29.27
N ILE A 676 51.45 -5.33 -28.29
CA ILE A 676 52.08 -4.02 -28.51
C ILE A 676 53.60 -4.13 -28.71
N ARG A 677 54.22 -5.29 -28.48
CA ARG A 677 55.67 -5.53 -28.60
C ARG A 677 56.38 -4.91 -29.83
N PRO A 678 55.81 -4.83 -31.05
CA PRO A 678 56.47 -4.19 -32.20
C PRO A 678 56.64 -2.65 -32.06
N PHE A 679 55.97 -2.03 -31.10
CA PHE A 679 55.90 -0.57 -30.88
C PHE A 679 56.54 -0.16 -29.53
N VAL A 680 57.38 -1.01 -28.96
CA VAL A 680 58.06 -0.81 -27.66
C VAL A 680 59.56 -0.83 -27.89
N ASP A 681 60.25 0.25 -27.50
CA ASP A 681 61.70 0.40 -27.73
C ASP A 681 62.52 -0.62 -26.91
N ASP A 682 62.16 -0.84 -25.64
CA ASP A 682 62.88 -1.70 -24.69
C ASP A 682 61.96 -2.76 -24.03
N PHE A 683 61.71 -3.88 -24.72
CA PHE A 683 60.91 -5.00 -24.20
C PHE A 683 61.69 -5.86 -23.17
N THR A 684 62.00 -5.28 -22.01
CA THR A 684 62.69 -5.96 -20.90
C THR A 684 61.68 -6.68 -19.98
N PRO A 685 61.98 -7.86 -19.39
CA PRO A 685 61.06 -8.54 -18.46
C PRO A 685 60.61 -7.70 -17.26
N GLY A 686 61.48 -6.81 -16.75
CA GLY A 686 61.12 -5.84 -15.71
C GLY A 686 60.14 -4.76 -16.18
N TRP A 687 60.24 -4.32 -17.43
CA TRP A 687 59.27 -3.42 -18.06
C TRP A 687 57.92 -4.13 -18.26
N LEU A 688 57.92 -5.37 -18.76
CA LEU A 688 56.71 -6.19 -18.92
C LEU A 688 55.99 -6.36 -17.57
N ALA A 689 56.72 -6.68 -16.50
CA ALA A 689 56.16 -6.77 -15.16
C ALA A 689 55.57 -5.43 -14.68
N GLY A 690 56.34 -4.33 -14.76
CA GLY A 690 55.89 -3.00 -14.35
C GLY A 690 54.65 -2.51 -15.11
N SER A 691 54.67 -2.60 -16.44
CA SER A 691 53.55 -2.22 -17.31
C SER A 691 52.33 -3.11 -17.10
N SER A 692 52.50 -4.41 -16.85
CA SER A 692 51.37 -5.30 -16.55
C SER A 692 50.70 -4.95 -15.21
N CYS A 693 51.49 -4.68 -14.17
CA CYS A 693 50.98 -4.19 -12.88
C CYS A 693 50.27 -2.84 -13.03
N ALA A 694 50.80 -1.91 -13.83
CA ALA A 694 50.18 -0.63 -14.12
C ALA A 694 48.81 -0.79 -14.80
N LEU A 695 48.71 -1.62 -15.86
CA LEU A 695 47.45 -1.90 -16.55
C LEU A 695 46.42 -2.60 -15.64
N VAL A 696 46.85 -3.56 -14.82
CA VAL A 696 45.95 -4.24 -13.85
C VAL A 696 45.47 -3.26 -12.78
N ALA A 697 46.35 -2.43 -12.24
CA ALA A 697 45.98 -1.38 -11.28
C ALA A 697 45.00 -0.38 -11.91
N GLY A 698 45.23 0.01 -13.17
CA GLY A 698 44.33 0.87 -13.93
C GLY A 698 42.93 0.27 -14.14
N ALA A 699 42.86 -0.99 -14.55
CA ALA A 699 41.59 -1.71 -14.69
C ALA A 699 40.83 -1.84 -13.35
N MET A 700 41.53 -2.13 -12.25
CA MET A 700 40.92 -2.21 -10.92
C MET A 700 40.50 -0.84 -10.37
N ALA A 701 41.25 0.22 -10.68
CA ALA A 701 40.84 1.60 -10.36
C ALA A 701 39.54 1.99 -11.09
N LEU A 702 39.36 1.57 -12.35
CA LEU A 702 38.09 1.75 -13.06
C LEU A 702 36.93 0.96 -12.44
N VAL A 703 37.18 -0.26 -11.95
CA VAL A 703 36.16 -1.03 -11.20
C VAL A 703 35.78 -0.30 -9.91
N TYR A 704 36.75 0.22 -9.16
CA TYR A 704 36.51 1.01 -7.95
C TYR A 704 35.71 2.31 -8.23
N ILE A 705 36.03 3.01 -9.32
CA ILE A 705 35.25 4.17 -9.79
C ILE A 705 33.82 3.74 -10.15
N ALA A 706 33.63 2.58 -10.80
CA ALA A 706 32.31 2.04 -11.14
C ALA A 706 31.47 1.69 -9.89
N ASP A 707 32.09 1.14 -8.85
CA ASP A 707 31.44 0.90 -7.56
C ASP A 707 31.03 2.22 -6.90
N THR A 708 31.96 3.19 -6.81
CA THR A 708 31.72 4.51 -6.21
C THR A 708 30.57 5.25 -6.93
N ILE A 709 30.50 5.18 -8.26
CA ILE A 709 29.37 5.72 -9.04
C ILE A 709 28.05 4.99 -8.72
N SER A 710 28.10 3.69 -8.43
CA SER A 710 26.92 2.90 -8.07
C SER A 710 26.42 3.23 -6.65
N GLU A 711 27.33 3.57 -5.72
CA GLU A 711 26.99 4.03 -4.37
C GLU A 711 26.25 5.39 -4.36
N LEU A 712 26.49 6.25 -5.35
CA LEU A 712 25.71 7.49 -5.57
C LEU A 712 24.24 7.21 -5.94
N LYS A 713 23.86 5.96 -6.22
CA LYS A 713 22.51 5.48 -6.62
C LYS A 713 21.95 6.01 -7.94
N LEU A 714 22.61 6.99 -8.56
CA LEU A 714 22.20 7.61 -9.83
C LEU A 714 22.21 6.65 -11.05
N GLY A 715 22.91 5.51 -10.97
CA GLY A 715 23.07 4.58 -12.09
C GLY A 715 23.67 3.24 -11.68
N ASN A 716 23.92 2.37 -12.65
CA ASN A 716 24.95 1.32 -12.53
C ASN A 716 26.26 1.91 -13.07
N GLY A 717 27.28 2.09 -12.24
CA GLY A 717 28.51 2.77 -12.64
C GLY A 717 29.30 2.06 -13.74
N THR A 718 29.18 0.73 -13.88
CA THR A 718 29.75 0.02 -15.02
C THR A 718 29.10 0.49 -16.33
N SER A 719 27.78 0.61 -16.34
CA SER A 719 27.03 1.09 -17.51
C SER A 719 27.29 2.58 -17.79
N VAL A 720 27.40 3.43 -16.76
CA VAL A 720 27.66 4.86 -16.92
C VAL A 720 29.09 5.14 -17.44
N LEU A 721 30.10 4.34 -17.04
CA LEU A 721 31.43 4.41 -17.64
C LEU A 721 31.43 4.01 -19.12
N ILE A 722 30.72 2.94 -19.50
CA ILE A 722 30.59 2.52 -20.91
C ILE A 722 29.86 3.60 -21.73
N PHE A 723 28.80 4.19 -21.18
CA PHE A 723 28.11 5.34 -21.78
C PHE A 723 29.07 6.51 -22.01
N ALA A 724 29.83 6.89 -20.98
CA ALA A 724 30.79 7.98 -21.07
C ALA A 724 31.86 7.69 -22.14
N ASN A 725 32.36 6.45 -22.20
CA ASN A 725 33.33 5.97 -23.20
C ASN A 725 32.82 6.14 -24.64
N ILE A 726 31.64 5.59 -24.95
CA ILE A 726 31.00 5.72 -26.26
C ILE A 726 30.71 7.19 -26.60
N ALA A 727 30.21 7.97 -25.63
CA ALA A 727 29.82 9.35 -25.85
C ALA A 727 30.98 10.29 -26.25
N SER A 728 32.23 10.03 -25.83
CA SER A 728 33.37 10.87 -26.29
C SER A 728 33.85 10.56 -27.69
N ALA A 729 33.53 9.39 -28.24
CA ALA A 729 33.95 9.04 -29.60
C ALA A 729 33.06 9.71 -30.65
N LEU A 730 31.77 9.92 -30.33
CA LEU A 730 30.78 10.50 -31.25
C LEU A 730 31.19 11.86 -31.87
N PRO A 731 31.71 12.86 -31.12
CA PRO A 731 32.13 14.13 -31.73
C PRO A 731 33.22 13.97 -32.78
N ALA A 732 34.18 13.06 -32.55
CA ALA A 732 35.26 12.78 -33.50
C ALA A 732 34.72 12.08 -34.77
N SER A 733 33.89 11.05 -34.61
CA SER A 733 33.27 10.33 -35.74
C SER A 733 32.35 11.24 -36.57
N ILE A 734 31.55 12.09 -35.92
CA ILE A 734 30.68 13.08 -36.59
C ILE A 734 31.52 14.12 -37.32
N GLY A 735 32.57 14.66 -36.67
CA GLY A 735 33.49 15.61 -37.30
C GLY A 735 34.17 15.03 -38.53
N GLN A 736 34.61 13.77 -38.47
CA GLN A 736 35.22 13.07 -39.60
C GLN A 736 34.23 12.82 -40.74
N LEU A 737 32.99 12.38 -40.45
CA LEU A 737 31.93 12.23 -41.45
C LEU A 737 31.67 13.53 -42.21
N VAL A 738 31.49 14.64 -41.48
CA VAL A 738 31.17 15.95 -42.06
C VAL A 738 32.37 16.51 -42.84
N ALA A 739 33.59 16.38 -42.31
CA ALA A 739 34.80 16.84 -42.99
C ALA A 739 35.08 16.07 -44.30
N GLN A 740 34.82 14.76 -44.33
CA GLN A 740 35.07 13.92 -45.51
C GLN A 740 33.95 13.99 -46.56
N ASN A 741 32.67 14.05 -46.16
CA ASN A 741 31.53 13.86 -47.07
C ASN A 741 30.60 15.08 -47.19
N GLY A 742 30.76 16.09 -46.32
CA GLY A 742 29.85 17.24 -46.23
C GLY A 742 29.86 18.12 -47.48
N ASN A 743 31.01 18.25 -48.16
CA ASN A 743 31.13 19.02 -49.40
C ASN A 743 30.74 18.22 -50.65
N GLU A 744 30.95 16.90 -50.67
CA GLU A 744 30.71 16.08 -51.86
C GLU A 744 29.25 15.63 -51.98
N ASN A 745 28.61 15.25 -50.87
CA ASN A 745 27.25 14.69 -50.88
C ASN A 745 26.41 15.17 -49.67
N PRO A 746 26.09 16.48 -49.58
CA PRO A 746 25.34 17.04 -48.44
C PRO A 746 23.95 16.39 -48.25
N ALA A 747 23.31 15.92 -49.33
CA ALA A 747 22.03 15.22 -49.25
C ALA A 747 22.13 13.86 -48.52
N ASN A 748 23.19 13.08 -48.77
CA ASN A 748 23.40 11.78 -48.10
C ASN A 748 23.77 11.99 -46.63
N VAL A 749 24.56 13.02 -46.31
CA VAL A 749 24.89 13.40 -44.93
C VAL A 749 23.62 13.84 -44.19
N ALA A 750 22.77 14.67 -44.79
CA ALA A 750 21.50 15.09 -44.20
C ALA A 750 20.53 13.91 -43.98
N PHE A 751 20.40 13.02 -44.97
CA PHE A 751 19.61 11.79 -44.85
C PHE A 751 20.15 10.87 -43.74
N PHE A 752 21.47 10.74 -43.62
CA PHE A 752 22.10 9.97 -42.55
C PHE A 752 21.72 10.52 -41.17
N PHE A 753 21.84 11.83 -40.93
CA PHE A 753 21.43 12.43 -39.66
C PHE A 753 19.94 12.27 -39.38
N ALA A 754 19.08 12.41 -40.39
CA ALA A 754 17.64 12.20 -40.25
C ALA A 754 17.30 10.74 -39.88
N ALA A 755 17.92 9.76 -40.55
CA ALA A 755 17.75 8.34 -40.26
C ALA A 755 18.32 7.93 -38.89
N PHE A 756 19.45 8.52 -38.48
CA PHE A 756 20.05 8.36 -37.16
C PHE A 756 19.13 8.91 -36.06
N ALA A 757 18.57 10.10 -36.25
CA ALA A 757 17.61 10.70 -35.32
C ALA A 757 16.31 9.88 -35.23
N ALA A 758 15.75 9.44 -36.36
CA ALA A 758 14.57 8.59 -36.40
C ALA A 758 14.79 7.24 -35.70
N THR A 759 15.95 6.61 -35.91
CA THR A 759 16.32 5.36 -35.22
C THR A 759 16.47 5.60 -33.72
N THR A 760 17.12 6.69 -33.31
CA THR A 760 17.27 7.08 -31.89
C THR A 760 15.91 7.30 -31.22
N LEU A 761 14.97 7.99 -31.87
CA LEU A 761 13.60 8.17 -31.38
C LEU A 761 12.84 6.83 -31.27
N GLY A 762 12.97 5.95 -32.27
CA GLY A 762 12.40 4.61 -32.23
C GLY A 762 12.94 3.77 -31.05
N ILE A 763 14.23 3.88 -30.75
CA ILE A 763 14.86 3.23 -29.58
C ILE A 763 14.28 3.77 -28.28
N ILE A 764 14.18 5.10 -28.11
CA ILE A 764 13.59 5.72 -26.90
C ILE A 764 12.15 5.26 -26.72
N TYR A 765 11.34 5.32 -27.77
CA TYR A 765 9.94 4.92 -27.74
C TYR A 765 9.76 3.45 -27.27
N VAL A 766 10.55 2.52 -27.82
CA VAL A 766 10.49 1.09 -27.42
C VAL A 766 11.07 0.85 -26.02
N GLN A 767 12.03 1.65 -25.55
CA GLN A 767 12.60 1.52 -24.20
C GLN A 767 11.73 2.13 -23.09
N GLU A 768 10.94 3.17 -23.40
CA GLU A 768 9.96 3.75 -22.49
C GLU A 768 8.61 3.01 -22.51
N ALA A 769 8.32 2.24 -23.57
CA ALA A 769 7.11 1.43 -23.68
C ALA A 769 6.95 0.45 -22.49
N GLU A 770 5.83 0.60 -21.79
CA GLU A 770 5.45 -0.25 -20.66
C GLU A 770 4.02 -0.80 -20.79
N ARG A 771 3.87 -2.07 -20.44
CA ARG A 771 2.58 -2.69 -20.23
C ARG A 771 2.17 -2.51 -18.76
N ARG A 772 1.17 -1.67 -18.52
CA ARG A 772 0.57 -1.49 -17.19
C ARG A 772 -0.35 -2.66 -16.89
N ILE A 773 -0.06 -3.43 -15.84
CA ILE A 773 -0.95 -4.48 -15.32
C ILE A 773 -1.66 -3.93 -14.08
N PRO A 774 -2.99 -3.80 -14.04
CA PRO A 774 -3.68 -3.30 -12.85
C PRO A 774 -3.51 -4.28 -11.68
N VAL A 775 -3.29 -3.72 -10.50
CA VAL A 775 -3.10 -4.42 -9.24
C VAL A 775 -3.94 -3.73 -8.16
N ASN A 776 -4.86 -4.50 -7.58
CA ASN A 776 -5.65 -4.05 -6.46
C ASN A 776 -4.90 -4.43 -5.17
N TYR A 777 -4.44 -3.42 -4.44
CA TYR A 777 -4.02 -3.62 -3.05
C TYR A 777 -5.27 -3.85 -2.19
N SER A 778 -5.19 -4.76 -1.23
CA SER A 778 -6.22 -5.02 -0.22
C SER A 778 -6.27 -3.93 0.85
N ASN A 779 -6.21 -2.66 0.43
CA ASN A 779 -6.48 -1.52 1.30
C ASN A 779 -7.98 -1.28 1.34
N ARG A 780 -8.49 -1.08 2.55
CA ARG A 780 -9.88 -0.68 2.80
C ARG A 780 -10.04 0.74 2.26
N TYR A 781 -10.86 0.91 1.22
CA TYR A 781 -11.21 2.25 0.71
C TYR A 781 -11.85 3.07 1.82
N SER A 782 -11.36 4.30 2.00
CA SER A 782 -12.17 5.39 2.55
C SER A 782 -12.97 6.04 1.41
N SER A 783 -14.01 6.79 1.78
CA SER A 783 -14.99 7.37 0.85
C SER A 783 -14.40 8.46 -0.06
N GLY A 784 -15.04 8.68 -1.22
CA GLY A 784 -15.02 9.96 -1.92
C GLY A 784 -14.17 10.08 -3.19
N ASN A 785 -13.14 9.25 -3.38
CA ASN A 785 -12.34 9.24 -4.61
C ASN A 785 -12.17 7.83 -5.16
N LEU A 786 -12.18 7.68 -6.49
CA LEU A 786 -11.67 6.46 -7.12
C LEU A 786 -10.20 6.34 -6.72
N ALA A 787 -9.87 5.45 -5.77
CA ALA A 787 -8.46 5.16 -5.51
C ALA A 787 -7.84 4.71 -6.83
N ARG A 788 -6.79 5.43 -7.23
CA ARG A 788 -6.07 5.18 -8.48
C ARG A 788 -5.70 3.70 -8.50
N GLN A 789 -6.20 2.98 -9.50
CA GLN A 789 -5.79 1.60 -9.74
C GLN A 789 -4.27 1.62 -9.86
N SER A 790 -3.60 1.09 -8.85
CA SER A 790 -2.16 0.92 -8.90
C SER A 790 -1.87 -0.07 -10.00
N TYR A 791 -0.80 0.14 -10.74
CA TYR A 791 -0.39 -0.78 -11.78
C TYR A 791 1.05 -1.22 -11.56
N LEU A 792 1.32 -2.46 -11.95
CA LEU A 792 2.66 -3.01 -12.04
C LEU A 792 3.15 -2.79 -13.48
N PRO A 793 4.13 -1.90 -13.71
CA PRO A 793 4.65 -1.65 -15.05
C PRO A 793 5.62 -2.76 -15.49
N PHE A 794 5.26 -3.51 -16.53
CA PHE A 794 6.20 -4.39 -17.24
C PHE A 794 6.70 -3.71 -18.50
N LYS A 795 7.94 -3.24 -18.46
CA LYS A 795 8.62 -2.64 -19.62
C LYS A 795 8.87 -3.68 -20.70
N VAL A 796 8.81 -3.26 -21.96
CA VAL A 796 9.14 -4.09 -23.13
C VAL A 796 10.58 -4.62 -23.05
N ASN A 797 11.50 -3.79 -22.53
CA ASN A 797 12.80 -4.21 -22.02
C ASN A 797 12.91 -3.91 -20.52
N ALA A 798 12.62 -4.91 -19.68
CA ALA A 798 12.73 -4.81 -18.22
C ALA A 798 14.19 -4.77 -17.71
N THR A 799 15.12 -5.18 -18.56
CA THR A 799 16.51 -5.51 -18.23
C THR A 799 17.54 -4.42 -18.53
N GLY A 800 17.09 -3.31 -19.14
CA GLY A 800 17.95 -2.19 -19.50
C GLY A 800 19.02 -2.59 -20.52
N VAL A 801 20.27 -2.20 -20.26
CA VAL A 801 21.35 -2.26 -21.27
C VAL A 801 22.27 -3.47 -21.14
N MET A 802 22.27 -4.15 -19.99
CA MET A 802 23.15 -5.29 -19.71
C MET A 802 23.14 -6.37 -20.82
N PRO A 803 21.99 -6.81 -21.38
CA PRO A 803 21.97 -7.80 -22.45
C PRO A 803 22.73 -7.39 -23.72
N LEU A 804 22.69 -6.11 -24.07
CA LEU A 804 23.34 -5.59 -25.27
C LEU A 804 24.86 -5.54 -25.10
N ILE A 805 25.32 -5.16 -23.90
CA ILE A 805 26.74 -5.18 -23.51
C ILE A 805 27.26 -6.62 -23.52
N PHE A 806 26.46 -7.60 -23.08
CA PHE A 806 26.86 -9.01 -23.12
C PHE A 806 26.90 -9.57 -24.55
N ALA A 807 25.93 -9.21 -25.40
CA ALA A 807 25.95 -9.59 -26.81
C ALA A 807 27.19 -9.02 -27.54
N SER A 808 27.50 -7.72 -27.38
CA SER A 808 28.68 -7.12 -28.00
C SER A 808 30.01 -7.65 -27.46
N SER A 809 30.09 -7.92 -26.15
CA SER A 809 31.29 -8.51 -25.55
C SER A 809 31.53 -9.96 -26.00
N LEU A 810 30.46 -10.74 -26.21
CA LEU A 810 30.58 -12.09 -26.77
C LEU A 810 30.99 -12.06 -28.25
N LEU A 811 30.49 -11.11 -29.05
CA LEU A 811 30.95 -10.88 -30.43
C LEU A 811 32.44 -10.49 -30.49
N ALA A 812 32.92 -9.74 -29.51
CA ALA A 812 34.34 -9.35 -29.41
C ALA A 812 35.26 -10.50 -28.95
N LEU A 813 34.72 -11.62 -28.44
CA LEU A 813 35.52 -12.70 -27.86
C LEU A 813 36.29 -13.53 -28.92
N PRO A 814 35.69 -14.00 -30.02
CA PRO A 814 36.45 -14.66 -31.11
C PRO A 814 37.56 -13.75 -31.67
N ALA A 815 37.22 -12.46 -31.85
CA ALA A 815 38.12 -11.40 -32.27
C ALA A 815 39.29 -11.14 -31.30
N ALA A 816 39.12 -11.41 -30.01
CA ALA A 816 40.19 -11.35 -29.03
C ALA A 816 41.04 -12.63 -29.05
N LEU A 817 40.43 -13.82 -29.19
CA LEU A 817 41.15 -15.10 -29.22
C LEU A 817 41.99 -15.30 -30.50
N ALA A 818 41.50 -14.83 -31.64
CA ALA A 818 42.23 -14.89 -32.92
C ALA A 818 43.55 -14.10 -32.90
N ARG A 819 43.72 -13.12 -31.99
CA ARG A 819 44.98 -12.37 -31.81
C ARG A 819 46.06 -13.16 -31.09
N TYR A 820 45.67 -14.21 -30.37
CA TYR A 820 46.57 -15.05 -29.57
C TYR A 820 46.77 -16.44 -30.19
N THR A 821 46.12 -16.72 -31.31
CA THR A 821 46.09 -18.06 -31.94
C THR A 821 46.23 -17.94 -33.45
N ASP A 822 47.35 -18.38 -34.01
CA ASP A 822 47.66 -18.35 -35.45
C ASP A 822 46.82 -19.35 -36.30
N SER A 823 45.64 -19.75 -35.83
CA SER A 823 44.77 -20.69 -36.53
C SER A 823 43.89 -19.99 -37.55
N ALA A 824 44.09 -20.29 -38.83
CA ALA A 824 43.32 -19.74 -39.95
C ALA A 824 41.79 -19.86 -39.75
N ALA A 825 41.31 -20.96 -39.15
CA ALA A 825 39.88 -21.16 -38.89
C ALA A 825 39.27 -20.16 -37.88
N LEU A 826 40.03 -19.74 -36.84
CA LEU A 826 39.55 -18.71 -35.91
C LEU A 826 39.59 -17.31 -36.53
N ASP A 827 40.58 -17.02 -37.37
CA ASP A 827 40.66 -15.75 -38.10
C ASP A 827 39.55 -15.64 -39.16
N GLU A 828 39.32 -16.69 -39.96
CA GLU A 828 38.19 -16.76 -40.90
C GLU A 828 36.85 -16.56 -40.17
N PHE A 829 36.61 -17.33 -39.09
CA PHE A 829 35.40 -17.17 -38.27
C PHE A 829 35.28 -15.77 -37.68
N SER A 830 36.37 -15.20 -37.16
CA SER A 830 36.42 -13.83 -36.63
C SER A 830 36.14 -12.77 -37.70
N ARG A 831 36.56 -12.98 -38.96
CA ARG A 831 36.27 -12.07 -40.07
C ARG A 831 34.82 -12.20 -40.55
N THR A 832 34.25 -13.40 -40.58
CA THR A 832 32.84 -13.60 -40.99
C THR A 832 31.85 -13.10 -39.95
N VAL A 833 32.17 -13.22 -38.65
CA VAL A 833 31.37 -12.76 -37.52
C VAL A 833 31.70 -11.32 -37.10
N GLY A 834 32.83 -10.77 -37.52
CA GLY A 834 33.27 -9.41 -37.20
C GLY A 834 32.60 -8.30 -38.03
N PRO A 835 32.73 -7.03 -37.63
CA PRO A 835 32.12 -5.90 -38.34
C PRO A 835 32.55 -5.84 -39.82
N GLY A 836 31.56 -5.89 -40.72
CA GLY A 836 31.77 -5.96 -42.17
C GLY A 836 31.61 -7.37 -42.77
N GLY A 837 31.60 -8.42 -41.96
CA GLY A 837 31.26 -9.77 -42.38
C GLY A 837 29.75 -9.94 -42.65
N SER A 838 29.38 -10.81 -43.58
CA SER A 838 27.98 -11.06 -43.95
C SER A 838 27.14 -11.70 -42.83
N LEU A 839 27.77 -12.43 -41.91
CA LEU A 839 27.09 -13.04 -40.76
C LEU A 839 27.02 -12.12 -39.53
N TYR A 840 27.73 -10.99 -39.51
CA TYR A 840 27.75 -10.08 -38.36
C TYR A 840 26.36 -9.62 -37.94
N VAL A 841 25.57 -9.08 -38.88
CA VAL A 841 24.22 -8.57 -38.58
C VAL A 841 23.28 -9.67 -38.06
N PRO A 842 23.06 -10.80 -38.76
CA PRO A 842 22.15 -11.84 -38.26
C PRO A 842 22.64 -12.48 -36.95
N PHE A 843 23.95 -12.66 -36.75
CA PHE A 843 24.49 -13.24 -35.52
C PHE A 843 24.40 -12.26 -34.33
N ASN A 844 24.65 -10.97 -34.54
CA ASN A 844 24.44 -9.92 -33.54
C ASN A 844 22.97 -9.83 -33.12
N VAL A 845 22.04 -9.82 -34.08
CA VAL A 845 20.59 -9.85 -33.81
C VAL A 845 20.21 -11.08 -32.99
N ALA A 846 20.70 -12.27 -33.38
CA ALA A 846 20.42 -13.51 -32.64
C ALA A 846 20.95 -13.48 -31.19
N LEU A 847 22.16 -12.97 -30.97
CA LEU A 847 22.73 -12.82 -29.62
C LEU A 847 21.98 -11.78 -28.77
N ILE A 848 21.60 -10.63 -29.34
CA ILE A 848 20.79 -9.63 -28.64
C ILE A 848 19.43 -10.23 -28.24
N VAL A 849 18.76 -10.95 -29.15
CA VAL A 849 17.48 -11.62 -28.88
C VAL A 849 17.63 -12.65 -27.75
N PHE A 850 18.65 -13.51 -27.84
CA PHE A 850 18.93 -14.55 -26.85
C PHE A 850 19.23 -13.96 -25.46
N PHE A 851 20.19 -13.03 -25.37
CA PHE A 851 20.59 -12.44 -24.09
C PHE A 851 19.48 -11.62 -23.47
N ASN A 852 18.71 -10.84 -24.24
CA ASN A 852 17.64 -10.03 -23.68
C ASN A 852 16.51 -10.90 -23.12
N TYR A 853 16.13 -11.97 -23.83
CA TYR A 853 15.18 -12.96 -23.34
C TYR A 853 15.68 -13.67 -22.08
N TYR A 854 16.88 -14.27 -22.13
CA TYR A 854 17.48 -15.01 -21.03
C TYR A 854 17.64 -14.16 -19.76
N TYR A 855 18.19 -12.95 -19.91
CA TYR A 855 18.47 -12.06 -18.79
C TYR A 855 17.17 -11.51 -18.16
N THR A 856 16.08 -11.39 -18.92
CA THR A 856 14.76 -10.99 -18.38
C THR A 856 14.30 -11.95 -17.28
N PHE A 857 14.39 -13.26 -17.51
CA PHE A 857 14.01 -14.29 -16.53
C PHE A 857 15.03 -14.49 -15.40
N LEU A 858 16.29 -14.13 -15.64
CA LEU A 858 17.32 -14.11 -14.60
C LEU A 858 17.08 -12.96 -13.60
N GLN A 859 16.60 -11.80 -14.07
CA GLN A 859 16.32 -10.66 -13.20
C GLN A 859 14.93 -10.72 -12.53
N LEU A 860 13.89 -11.15 -13.24
CA LEU A 860 12.52 -11.20 -12.74
C LEU A 860 12.00 -12.64 -12.71
N GLU A 861 12.04 -13.30 -11.55
CA GLU A 861 11.36 -14.59 -11.37
C GLU A 861 9.85 -14.39 -11.11
N PRO A 862 8.95 -14.91 -11.98
CA PRO A 862 7.50 -14.72 -11.84
C PRO A 862 6.92 -15.26 -10.52
N LYS A 863 7.55 -16.28 -9.95
CA LYS A 863 7.14 -16.89 -8.68
C LYS A 863 7.40 -15.94 -7.51
N ASP A 864 8.61 -15.38 -7.43
CA ASP A 864 9.01 -14.45 -6.37
C ASP A 864 8.16 -13.18 -6.39
N LEU A 865 7.89 -12.65 -7.60
CA LEU A 865 7.02 -11.49 -7.79
C LEU A 865 5.58 -11.77 -7.34
N ALA A 866 5.05 -12.97 -7.62
CA ALA A 866 3.73 -13.39 -7.11
C ALA A 866 3.70 -13.57 -5.58
N GLU A 867 4.79 -14.06 -4.97
CA GLU A 867 4.91 -14.13 -3.52
C GLU A 867 5.06 -12.75 -2.86
N GLN A 868 5.79 -11.82 -3.50
CA GLN A 868 5.90 -10.43 -3.05
C GLN A 868 4.55 -9.72 -3.09
N LEU A 869 3.81 -9.82 -4.20
CA LEU A 869 2.45 -9.29 -4.32
C LEU A 869 1.53 -9.89 -3.24
N LYS A 870 1.59 -11.21 -3.03
CA LYS A 870 0.82 -11.88 -1.96
C LYS A 870 1.19 -11.35 -0.56
N LYS A 871 2.48 -11.11 -0.28
CA LYS A 871 2.98 -10.55 1.00
C LYS A 871 2.57 -9.08 1.19
N SER A 872 2.49 -8.29 0.13
CA SER A 872 2.08 -6.87 0.18
C SER A 872 0.56 -6.67 0.10
N GLY A 873 -0.26 -7.72 0.24
CA GLY A 873 -1.71 -7.64 0.10
C GLY A 873 -2.21 -7.29 -1.30
N ALA A 874 -1.36 -7.44 -2.32
CA ALA A 874 -1.62 -7.02 -3.69
C ALA A 874 -2.11 -8.19 -4.55
N ALA A 875 -3.20 -8.00 -5.30
CA ALA A 875 -3.76 -9.00 -6.19
C ALA A 875 -4.06 -8.43 -7.58
N ILE A 876 -3.77 -9.21 -8.63
CA ILE A 876 -4.20 -8.88 -10.00
C ILE A 876 -5.69 -9.24 -10.12
N PRO A 877 -6.55 -8.34 -10.64
CA PRO A 877 -7.97 -8.61 -10.83
C PRO A 877 -8.23 -9.92 -11.58
N ALA A 878 -9.26 -10.65 -11.17
CA ALA A 878 -9.67 -11.96 -11.71
C ALA A 878 -8.66 -13.12 -11.59
N ILE A 879 -7.55 -12.97 -10.86
CA ILE A 879 -6.52 -14.03 -10.73
C ILE A 879 -6.24 -14.31 -9.25
N ARG A 880 -6.31 -15.58 -8.82
CA ARG A 880 -6.12 -15.96 -7.42
C ARG A 880 -4.64 -15.78 -7.00
N PRO A 881 -4.33 -15.14 -5.85
CA PRO A 881 -2.97 -14.94 -5.38
C PRO A 881 -2.13 -16.21 -5.27
N GLY A 882 -0.87 -16.16 -5.70
CA GLY A 882 0.08 -17.27 -5.65
C GLY A 882 0.33 -17.91 -7.01
N ARG A 883 0.13 -19.23 -7.15
CA ARG A 883 0.53 -19.97 -8.37
C ARG A 883 -0.13 -19.45 -9.65
N GLN A 884 -1.42 -19.08 -9.62
CA GLN A 884 -2.11 -18.53 -10.80
C GLN A 884 -1.57 -17.13 -11.16
N THR A 885 -1.23 -16.30 -10.18
CA THR A 885 -0.52 -15.03 -10.40
C THR A 885 0.84 -15.26 -11.06
N ALA A 886 1.63 -16.21 -10.57
CA ALA A 886 2.93 -16.55 -11.14
C ALA A 886 2.82 -17.04 -12.59
N GLU A 887 1.83 -17.87 -12.90
CA GLU A 887 1.59 -18.37 -14.26
C GLU A 887 1.15 -17.25 -15.22
N TYR A 888 0.25 -16.37 -14.79
CA TYR A 888 -0.15 -15.19 -15.57
C TYR A 888 1.01 -14.23 -15.82
N VAL A 889 1.81 -13.93 -14.79
CA VAL A 889 3.02 -13.11 -14.88
C VAL A 889 4.00 -13.77 -15.85
N THR A 890 4.24 -15.08 -15.74
CA THR A 890 5.11 -15.84 -16.66
C THR A 890 4.63 -15.68 -18.10
N ARG A 891 3.36 -15.99 -18.39
CA ARG A 891 2.79 -15.90 -19.75
C ARG A 891 2.85 -14.48 -20.32
N THR A 892 2.71 -13.46 -19.47
CA THR A 892 2.78 -12.06 -19.85
C THR A 892 4.20 -11.60 -20.12
N LEU A 893 5.13 -11.94 -19.22
CA LEU A 893 6.55 -11.63 -19.32
C LEU A 893 7.19 -12.34 -20.52
N THR A 894 6.87 -13.61 -20.78
CA THR A 894 7.35 -14.34 -21.97
C THR A 894 6.96 -13.63 -23.27
N ARG A 895 5.70 -13.19 -23.38
CA ARG A 895 5.20 -12.49 -24.58
C ARG A 895 5.84 -11.10 -24.74
N MET A 896 5.93 -10.34 -23.67
CA MET A 896 6.54 -8.99 -23.68
C MET A 896 8.05 -9.07 -23.97
N SER A 897 8.77 -9.99 -23.33
CA SER A 897 10.20 -10.21 -23.52
C SER A 897 10.52 -10.74 -24.92
N MET A 898 9.73 -11.67 -25.47
CA MET A 898 9.92 -12.15 -26.84
C MET A 898 9.72 -11.02 -27.87
N LEU A 899 8.64 -10.24 -27.76
CA LEU A 899 8.42 -9.07 -28.61
C LEU A 899 9.56 -8.05 -28.46
N GLY A 900 9.89 -7.64 -27.22
CA GLY A 900 10.92 -6.66 -26.95
C GLY A 900 12.30 -7.09 -27.45
N SER A 901 12.65 -8.37 -27.31
CA SER A 901 13.91 -8.94 -27.81
C SER A 901 13.99 -8.87 -29.34
N VAL A 902 12.91 -9.25 -30.04
CA VAL A 902 12.84 -9.18 -31.51
C VAL A 902 12.90 -7.73 -32.02
N PHE A 903 12.13 -6.82 -31.40
CA PHE A 903 12.16 -5.39 -31.76
C PHE A 903 13.54 -4.75 -31.50
N LEU A 904 14.18 -5.08 -30.38
CA LEU A 904 15.52 -4.58 -30.04
C LEU A 904 16.58 -5.13 -31.00
N GLY A 905 16.48 -6.40 -31.39
CA GLY A 905 17.29 -7.00 -32.44
C GLY A 905 17.11 -6.27 -33.77
N ALA A 906 15.87 -6.07 -34.23
CA ALA A 906 15.59 -5.32 -35.46
C ALA A 906 16.14 -3.88 -35.44
N LEU A 907 15.97 -3.15 -34.33
CA LEU A 907 16.53 -1.81 -34.15
C LEU A 907 18.06 -1.79 -34.16
N SER A 908 18.73 -2.86 -33.71
CA SER A 908 20.20 -2.96 -33.77
C SER A 908 20.74 -3.08 -35.19
N ALA A 909 19.97 -3.67 -36.10
CA ALA A 909 20.32 -3.80 -37.52
C ALA A 909 20.04 -2.52 -38.33
N ALA A 910 19.15 -1.64 -37.86
CA ALA A 910 18.72 -0.47 -38.63
C ALA A 910 19.87 0.48 -39.03
N PRO A 911 20.84 0.84 -38.16
CA PRO A 911 21.95 1.69 -38.58
C PRO A 911 22.91 1.02 -39.58
N ALA A 912 23.09 -0.31 -39.50
CA ALA A 912 23.85 -1.04 -40.52
C ALA A 912 23.15 -1.02 -41.89
N MET A 913 21.80 -1.03 -41.92
CA MET A 913 21.04 -0.82 -43.16
C MET A 913 21.18 0.62 -43.68
N VAL A 914 21.19 1.63 -42.81
CA VAL A 914 21.42 3.04 -43.21
C VAL A 914 22.82 3.23 -43.79
N GLU A 915 23.86 2.65 -43.18
CA GLU A 915 25.23 2.63 -43.72
C GLU A 915 25.27 1.95 -45.11
N ALA A 916 24.58 0.81 -45.28
CA ALA A 916 24.53 0.08 -46.55
C ALA A 916 23.83 0.85 -47.69
N VAL A 917 22.79 1.65 -47.38
CA VAL A 917 22.05 2.45 -48.37
C VAL A 917 22.75 3.77 -48.69
N THR A 918 23.40 4.40 -47.71
CA THR A 918 24.06 5.71 -47.90
C THR A 918 25.48 5.60 -48.44
N HIS A 919 26.11 4.42 -48.39
CA HIS A 919 27.52 4.17 -48.66
C HIS A 919 28.50 4.97 -47.76
N LEU A 920 27.99 5.73 -46.78
CA LEU A 920 28.79 6.50 -45.84
C LEU A 920 29.37 5.56 -44.78
N THR A 921 30.62 5.14 -44.98
CA THR A 921 31.33 4.22 -44.06
C THR A 921 31.73 4.83 -42.70
N ALA A 922 31.19 6.00 -42.35
CA ALA A 922 31.55 6.80 -41.18
C ALA A 922 31.48 6.10 -39.82
N PHE A 923 30.76 4.97 -39.74
CA PHE A 923 30.53 4.24 -38.48
C PHE A 923 30.86 2.74 -38.54
N ARG A 924 31.50 2.26 -39.62
CA ARG A 924 31.89 0.86 -39.93
C ARG A 924 31.34 -0.18 -38.93
N GLY A 925 30.04 -0.44 -38.98
CA GLY A 925 29.38 -1.54 -38.27
C GLY A 925 29.17 -1.37 -36.76
N PHE A 926 29.44 -0.21 -36.15
CA PHE A 926 29.32 -0.03 -34.69
C PHE A 926 28.24 0.97 -34.24
N ALA A 927 27.71 1.85 -35.10
CA ALA A 927 26.70 2.84 -34.68
C ALA A 927 25.47 2.22 -34.02
N GLY A 928 24.92 1.11 -34.55
CA GLY A 928 23.70 0.48 -34.06
C GLY A 928 23.73 0.10 -32.58
N THR A 929 24.63 -0.81 -32.22
CA THR A 929 24.73 -1.28 -30.83
C THR A 929 25.28 -0.20 -29.88
N SER A 930 26.14 0.71 -30.38
CA SER A 930 26.62 1.88 -29.60
C SER A 930 25.50 2.80 -29.16
N VAL A 931 24.66 3.23 -30.12
CA VAL A 931 23.56 4.15 -29.89
C VAL A 931 22.52 3.50 -28.99
N LEU A 932 22.21 2.21 -29.20
CA LEU A 932 21.35 1.44 -28.30
C LEU A 932 21.86 1.42 -26.86
N ILE A 933 23.16 1.17 -26.66
CA ILE A 933 23.80 1.21 -25.33
C ILE A 933 23.73 2.61 -24.74
N MET A 934 24.14 3.63 -25.49
CA MET A 934 24.17 5.02 -25.05
C MET A 934 22.78 5.51 -24.63
N VAL A 935 21.78 5.36 -25.50
CA VAL A 935 20.39 5.77 -25.25
C VAL A 935 19.82 4.99 -24.06
N GLY A 936 20.08 3.68 -23.97
CA GLY A 936 19.58 2.87 -22.86
C GLY A 936 20.17 3.23 -21.49
N VAL A 937 21.44 3.66 -21.44
CA VAL A 937 22.05 4.11 -20.17
C VAL A 937 21.57 5.52 -19.83
N ALA A 938 21.42 6.39 -20.83
CA ALA A 938 20.84 7.72 -20.64
C ALA A 938 19.39 7.63 -20.09
N THR A 939 18.54 6.78 -20.67
CA THR A 939 17.17 6.57 -20.19
C THR A 939 17.13 5.90 -18.81
N ASP A 940 18.00 4.93 -18.49
CA ASP A 940 18.02 4.36 -17.13
C ASP A 940 18.48 5.35 -16.07
N THR A 941 19.54 6.12 -16.38
CA THR A 941 20.08 7.18 -15.50
C THR A 941 19.03 8.28 -15.28
N ALA A 942 18.37 8.76 -16.34
CA ALA A 942 17.29 9.74 -16.24
C ALA A 942 16.11 9.24 -15.38
N ARG A 943 15.73 7.96 -15.51
CA ARG A 943 14.67 7.36 -14.68
C ARG A 943 15.06 7.27 -13.20
N ARG A 944 16.32 6.94 -12.89
CA ARG A 944 16.84 6.93 -11.52
C ARG A 944 16.89 8.32 -10.92
N ILE A 945 17.31 9.32 -11.69
CA ILE A 945 17.27 10.73 -11.29
C ILE A 945 15.83 11.16 -10.97
N ARG A 946 14.84 10.86 -11.84
CA ARG A 946 13.43 11.14 -11.57
C ARG A 946 12.92 10.43 -10.30
N ALA A 947 13.34 9.19 -10.06
CA ALA A 947 12.96 8.43 -8.86
C ALA A 947 13.58 9.02 -7.58
N GLU A 948 14.85 9.41 -7.62
CA GLU A 948 15.55 10.08 -6.52
C GLU A 948 14.95 11.47 -6.25
N GLN A 949 14.57 12.22 -7.29
CA GLN A 949 13.84 13.49 -7.16
C GLN A 949 12.46 13.30 -6.52
N ALA A 950 11.71 12.26 -6.92
CA ALA A 950 10.44 11.93 -6.27
C ALA A 950 10.64 11.58 -4.79
N MET A 951 11.68 10.80 -4.44
CA MET A 951 12.03 10.55 -3.04
C MET A 951 12.51 11.80 -2.30
N ALA A 952 13.23 12.71 -2.96
CA ALA A 952 13.65 13.98 -2.39
C ALA A 952 12.44 14.87 -2.06
N LYS A 953 11.40 14.92 -2.90
CA LYS A 953 10.15 15.62 -2.56
C LYS A 953 9.47 15.07 -1.29
N TYR A 954 9.58 13.76 -1.01
CA TYR A 954 9.14 13.20 0.28
C TYR A 954 10.09 13.58 1.43
N GLN A 955 11.41 13.54 1.21
CA GLN A 955 12.38 13.95 2.24
C GLN A 955 12.32 15.44 2.56
N ASP A 956 11.94 16.31 1.63
CA ASP A 956 11.76 17.74 1.89
C ASP A 956 10.48 18.00 2.70
N VAL A 957 9.46 17.13 2.61
CA VAL A 957 8.32 17.13 3.56
C VAL A 957 8.80 16.71 4.95
N ASP A 958 9.58 15.64 5.07
CA ASP A 958 10.16 15.21 6.37
C ASP A 958 11.10 16.27 6.95
N LYS A 959 11.91 16.95 6.12
CA LYS A 959 12.76 18.09 6.52
C LYS A 959 11.94 19.34 6.84
N LEU A 960 10.76 19.55 6.24
CA LEU A 960 9.84 20.61 6.65
C LEU A 960 9.33 20.32 8.08
N TYR A 961 9.00 19.05 8.36
CA TYR A 961 8.65 18.58 9.71
C TYR A 961 9.79 18.70 10.73
N ASP A 962 11.06 18.60 10.31
CA ASP A 962 12.22 18.80 11.19
C ASP A 962 12.64 20.28 11.31
N ASN A 963 12.52 21.09 10.27
CA ASN A 963 12.76 22.54 10.34
C ASN A 963 11.67 23.27 11.15
N LEU A 964 10.46 22.71 11.25
CA LEU A 964 9.42 23.12 12.21
C LEU A 964 9.73 22.71 13.68
N LYS A 965 10.92 22.17 13.96
CA LYS A 965 11.45 21.90 15.32
C LYS A 965 12.64 22.79 15.69
N LEU A 966 13.04 23.73 14.82
CA LEU A 966 13.97 24.82 15.10
C LEU A 966 13.18 26.12 15.38
#